data_AF-A0A8D8Z1S5-F1
#
_entry.id   AF-A0A8D8Z1S5-F1
#
_cell.length_a   1.000
_cell.length_b   1.000
_cell.length_c   1.000
_cell.angle_alpha   90.00
_cell.angle_beta   90.00
_cell.angle_gamma   90.00
#
_symmetry.space_group_name_H-M   'P 1'
#
loop_
_entity.id
_entity.type
_entity.pdbx_description
1 polymer ?
#
loop_
_entity_poly.entity_id
_entity_poly.type
_entity_poly.pdbx_seq_one_letter_code
_entity_poly.pdbx_strand_id
1 'polypeptide(L)'
;ISLLGDYVYWTDWQRRSIDRVNKVTGNDREIIIEPLANIMGLKGIGHSVPNVTNPCAAPHNGNCSHLCFYLGPGNGHKCACAIGYELSSADLVTCFVPEAFLVMSRSDSILRGSTENDVNNALIPLQNVREIRSIDAWIGRNEIYWADAKVRTIGRAHINGSNYERLVDYGIQSVESVCVDWIAGNLYWSDTFYKRIEVTRLAPHARYRRVLIWNNLYEPRSICVVPALGLMLWSDWSAGNAGTIERSALDGTARSVLTHKVKANSLTVNYDEKRVYYVNLLLSSIESMDFEGKNKVVLVANIEDKPVTLTLYRNEIFYSNWDKKTIEKIDKSSRTRSLIYKQSDKEINDMLIYHPSRQVGWNKCSLSNNECPYLCLVSPNPRGGLSYRCECPTHYTMVNGTCTPPTSYLIYAQRNILSRLVTDPAQCPDSPYEIPNVKNIKALDFDPLGRQIYWIDSKLQAIKRASENGSSVEIFYNTNTYTTFQILFDLVVDAYNGILFYTCANTNAIYGIKMSNKSEQYIVYKGGEGVKPRHLALHQDRGLLFWSDLNEKHNIVRCRIDGAKKLIIAGDLLHVTSVTVDTELHNVYFSYNGIVEMTDLNGNNRQVLIKTNLKHVMSLTVHGPNLVYLDREEQIIESVHKLNASNRHIVLSHVPHLIDIVHAGPVNVQHVCYQSPCSHYCLAVDGQVQCACPHELNLHDNLKSCLKQESCTPDKFKCASGECIPSVWHCDNQPDCIDSSDETDCVAKCDISEFRCLSGGQCIDSKLRCDGVPQCTDASDEQSCCSQTASFVCTSGQCIRTSLICDGIPHCTDGTDEAGTACELSPQNHHLDPYDEMSASSLNLITSLVVFIVLFSFVMFLYYNFRYKKSLSPPPTTNIALSNQPLRHVLPPPPRLSSLPPSSSSSYHHAQSSTSLLCYPLNPPPSPATTIQREEYCCPRYQPPPPTPCSTDVCDESDCNYNDPYPPPPPSPTSHSELNSSSEGGSLGSHSSDDGYS
;
A
#
# COMPACT_ATOMS: atom_id res chain seq x y z
N ILE A 1 -5.60 -32.70 28.75
CA ILE A 1 -5.99 -33.80 29.66
C ILE A 1 -7.36 -34.33 29.21
N SER A 2 -7.59 -35.63 29.27
CA SER A 2 -8.86 -36.32 29.00
C SER A 2 -9.03 -37.54 29.90
N LEU A 3 -10.25 -38.07 29.97
CA LEU A 3 -10.60 -39.30 30.67
C LEU A 3 -11.15 -40.31 29.66
N LEU A 4 -10.75 -41.57 29.74
CA LEU A 4 -11.33 -42.67 28.95
C LEU A 4 -11.16 -44.00 29.69
N GLY A 5 -12.27 -44.70 29.95
CA GLY A 5 -12.28 -45.91 30.77
C GLY A 5 -11.75 -45.65 32.18
N ASP A 6 -10.77 -46.43 32.61
CA ASP A 6 -10.12 -46.32 33.93
C ASP A 6 -8.84 -45.48 33.95
N TYR A 7 -8.59 -44.68 32.90
CA TYR A 7 -7.34 -43.92 32.75
C TYR A 7 -7.56 -42.43 32.47
N VAL A 8 -6.63 -41.62 32.99
CA VAL A 8 -6.40 -40.22 32.61
C VAL A 8 -5.35 -40.19 31.50
N TYR A 9 -5.57 -39.39 30.48
CA TYR A 9 -4.66 -39.18 29.35
C TYR A 9 -4.27 -37.71 29.27
N TRP A 10 -3.02 -37.39 28.95
CA TRP A 10 -2.59 -36.01 28.73
C TRP A 10 -1.51 -35.90 27.65
N THR A 11 -1.25 -34.65 27.27
CA THR A 11 -0.34 -34.27 26.20
C THR A 11 0.81 -33.51 26.84
N ASP A 12 2.01 -34.06 26.81
CA ASP A 12 3.21 -33.39 27.31
C ASP A 12 3.89 -32.67 26.12
N TRP A 13 3.73 -31.35 26.09
CA TRP A 13 4.26 -30.50 25.03
C TRP A 13 5.79 -30.36 25.05
N GLN A 14 6.44 -30.65 26.19
CA GLN A 14 7.90 -30.63 26.32
C GLN A 14 8.49 -31.96 25.84
N ARG A 15 7.86 -33.08 26.19
CA ARG A 15 8.26 -34.43 25.74
C ARG A 15 7.80 -34.78 24.34
N ARG A 16 6.82 -34.06 23.80
CA ARG A 16 6.13 -34.38 22.53
C ARG A 16 5.44 -35.75 22.59
N SER A 17 4.78 -36.04 23.71
CA SER A 17 4.17 -37.35 23.99
C SER A 17 2.67 -37.25 24.32
N ILE A 18 1.97 -38.36 24.12
CA ILE A 18 0.69 -38.64 24.79
C ILE A 18 0.95 -39.65 25.90
N ASP A 19 0.73 -39.21 27.14
CA ASP A 19 0.89 -40.00 28.35
C ASP A 19 -0.48 -40.47 28.88
N ARG A 20 -0.47 -41.60 29.59
CA ARG A 20 -1.61 -42.21 30.28
C ARG A 20 -1.23 -42.58 31.70
N VAL A 21 -2.20 -42.59 32.63
CA VAL A 21 -2.08 -43.13 33.99
C VAL A 21 -3.45 -43.61 34.49
N ASN A 22 -3.49 -44.58 35.42
CA ASN A 22 -4.74 -45.03 36.05
C ASN A 22 -5.42 -43.88 36.82
N LYS A 23 -6.72 -43.66 36.58
CA LYS A 23 -7.48 -42.51 37.12
C LYS A 23 -7.74 -42.56 38.62
N VAL A 24 -7.65 -43.74 39.24
CA VAL A 24 -7.97 -43.97 40.66
C VAL A 24 -6.70 -44.13 41.48
N THR A 25 -5.73 -44.90 40.99
CA THR A 25 -4.51 -45.25 41.75
C THR A 25 -3.33 -44.33 41.47
N GLY A 26 -3.30 -43.63 40.32
CA GLY A 26 -2.12 -42.90 39.86
C GLY A 26 -0.95 -43.80 39.42
N ASN A 27 -1.16 -45.11 39.35
CA ASN A 27 -0.19 -46.09 38.87
C ASN A 27 -0.36 -46.34 37.36
N ASP A 28 0.47 -47.23 36.80
CA ASP A 28 0.42 -47.64 35.39
C ASP A 28 0.62 -46.44 34.43
N ARG A 29 1.63 -45.59 34.72
CA ARG A 29 2.01 -44.50 33.82
C ARG A 29 2.70 -45.07 32.59
N GLU A 30 2.18 -44.73 31.42
CA GLU A 30 2.61 -45.23 30.12
C GLU A 30 2.65 -44.08 29.11
N ILE A 31 3.64 -44.09 28.21
CA ILE A 31 3.66 -43.22 27.04
C ILE A 31 3.05 -44.01 25.88
N ILE A 32 1.94 -43.52 25.33
CA ILE A 32 1.19 -44.23 24.27
C ILE A 32 1.73 -43.90 22.89
N ILE A 33 2.08 -42.62 22.66
CA ILE A 33 2.64 -42.18 21.38
C ILE A 33 3.70 -41.10 21.63
N GLU A 34 4.89 -41.34 21.09
CA GLU A 34 5.96 -40.36 20.92
C GLU A 34 6.76 -40.71 19.65
N PRO A 35 7.39 -39.74 18.95
CA PRO A 35 7.27 -38.29 19.13
C PRO A 35 6.11 -37.69 18.30
N LEU A 36 5.41 -36.71 18.87
CA LEU A 36 4.30 -35.98 18.24
C LEU A 36 4.44 -34.46 18.46
N ALA A 37 4.64 -33.71 17.38
CA ALA A 37 4.81 -32.26 17.45
C ALA A 37 3.49 -31.51 17.72
N ASN A 38 3.57 -30.40 18.45
CA ASN A 38 2.54 -29.36 18.58
C ASN A 38 1.15 -29.80 19.08
N ILE A 39 1.04 -30.87 19.89
CA ILE A 39 -0.25 -31.26 20.47
C ILE A 39 -0.69 -30.26 21.56
N MET A 40 -1.77 -29.52 21.29
CA MET A 40 -2.36 -28.56 22.24
C MET A 40 -3.50 -29.15 23.10
N GLY A 41 -4.04 -30.31 22.72
CA GLY A 41 -5.17 -30.93 23.41
C GLY A 41 -5.47 -32.35 22.95
N LEU A 42 -6.27 -33.06 23.73
CA LEU A 42 -6.63 -34.47 23.51
C LEU A 42 -8.06 -34.70 24.02
N LYS A 43 -8.90 -35.35 23.22
CA LYS A 43 -10.26 -35.76 23.60
C LYS A 43 -10.40 -37.28 23.54
N GLY A 44 -10.60 -37.90 24.71
CA GLY A 44 -11.02 -39.29 24.79
C GLY A 44 -12.48 -39.44 24.33
N ILE A 45 -12.75 -40.46 23.50
CA ILE A 45 -14.09 -40.86 23.05
C ILE A 45 -14.18 -42.37 23.26
N GLY A 46 -15.28 -42.84 23.87
CA GLY A 46 -15.53 -44.26 24.13
C GLY A 46 -16.95 -44.63 23.72
N HIS A 47 -17.13 -45.87 23.24
CA HIS A 47 -18.44 -46.38 22.82
C HIS A 47 -19.43 -46.59 23.98
N SER A 48 -18.94 -46.72 25.21
CA SER A 48 -19.76 -46.79 26.43
C SER A 48 -20.29 -45.41 26.84
N VAL A 49 -21.37 -44.96 26.22
CA VAL A 49 -22.17 -43.85 26.76
C VAL A 49 -22.78 -44.31 28.09
N PRO A 50 -22.47 -43.69 29.24
CA PRO A 50 -23.09 -44.07 30.50
C PRO A 50 -24.57 -43.69 30.45
N ASN A 51 -25.46 -44.60 30.86
CA ASN A 51 -26.91 -44.44 30.73
C ASN A 51 -27.49 -43.47 31.80
N VAL A 52 -27.10 -42.20 31.70
CA VAL A 52 -27.45 -41.13 32.66
C VAL A 52 -28.69 -40.40 32.18
N THR A 53 -29.85 -40.86 32.65
CA THR A 53 -31.12 -40.16 32.47
C THR A 53 -31.07 -38.80 33.17
N ASN A 54 -31.20 -37.74 32.39
CA ASN A 54 -31.37 -36.36 32.84
C ASN A 54 -32.59 -35.76 32.13
N PRO A 55 -33.14 -34.61 32.55
CA PRO A 55 -34.37 -34.07 31.96
C PRO A 55 -34.31 -33.75 30.46
N CYS A 56 -33.12 -33.52 29.88
CA CYS A 56 -32.95 -33.37 28.43
C CYS A 56 -32.88 -34.70 27.67
N ALA A 57 -32.53 -35.79 28.37
CA ALA A 57 -32.61 -37.16 27.85
C ALA A 57 -34.00 -37.80 28.04
N ALA A 58 -34.97 -37.04 28.57
CA ALA A 58 -36.38 -37.39 28.47
C ALA A 58 -36.83 -37.39 26.99
N PRO A 59 -37.89 -38.15 26.62
CA PRO A 59 -38.45 -38.07 25.28
C PRO A 59 -38.75 -36.62 24.87
N HIS A 60 -38.57 -36.31 23.58
CA HIS A 60 -38.73 -34.96 23.02
C HIS A 60 -37.77 -33.89 23.59
N ASN A 61 -36.53 -34.24 23.95
CA ASN A 61 -35.47 -33.26 24.32
C ASN A 61 -35.84 -32.40 25.54
N GLY A 62 -36.53 -33.00 26.54
CA GLY A 62 -37.11 -32.26 27.66
C GLY A 62 -38.27 -31.32 27.26
N ASN A 63 -38.93 -31.60 26.14
CA ASN A 63 -39.84 -30.74 25.37
C ASN A 63 -39.17 -29.55 24.65
N CYS A 64 -37.87 -29.26 24.88
CA CYS A 64 -37.20 -28.13 24.24
C CYS A 64 -37.14 -28.28 22.71
N SER A 65 -37.69 -27.30 22.01
CA SER A 65 -37.76 -27.29 20.53
C SER A 65 -36.40 -27.31 19.81
N HIS A 66 -35.34 -26.74 20.41
CA HIS A 66 -33.98 -26.76 19.86
C HIS A 66 -32.95 -27.32 20.85
N LEU A 67 -32.46 -26.50 21.79
CA LEU A 67 -31.38 -26.88 22.70
C LEU A 67 -31.95 -27.07 24.12
N CYS A 68 -31.57 -28.15 24.78
CA CYS A 68 -31.86 -28.39 26.19
C CYS A 68 -30.56 -28.43 26.99
N PHE A 69 -30.47 -27.60 28.03
CA PHE A 69 -29.34 -27.55 28.95
C PHE A 69 -29.73 -28.07 30.33
N TYR A 70 -29.13 -29.18 30.75
CA TYR A 70 -29.31 -29.74 32.09
C TYR A 70 -28.59 -28.89 33.15
N LEU A 71 -29.31 -28.42 34.17
CA LEU A 71 -28.79 -27.52 35.20
C LEU A 71 -28.26 -28.25 36.47
N GLY A 72 -28.16 -29.57 36.40
CA GLY A 72 -27.70 -30.42 37.49
C GLY A 72 -28.83 -30.96 38.39
N PRO A 73 -28.49 -31.83 39.37
CA PRO A 73 -29.48 -32.52 40.20
C PRO A 73 -30.36 -31.52 40.96
N GLY A 74 -31.69 -31.68 40.87
CA GLY A 74 -32.67 -30.80 41.50
C GLY A 74 -33.00 -29.50 40.74
N ASN A 75 -32.14 -29.04 39.84
CA ASN A 75 -32.31 -27.76 39.12
C ASN A 75 -33.05 -27.88 37.77
N GLY A 76 -33.48 -29.09 37.38
CA GLY A 76 -34.19 -29.32 36.12
C GLY A 76 -33.34 -29.04 34.88
N HIS A 77 -33.96 -28.44 33.86
CA HIS A 77 -33.30 -28.04 32.61
C HIS A 77 -33.75 -26.64 32.18
N LYS A 78 -33.03 -26.05 31.23
CA LYS A 78 -33.42 -24.80 30.54
C LYS A 78 -33.37 -25.01 29.03
N CYS A 79 -34.42 -24.60 28.34
CA CYS A 79 -34.44 -24.55 26.87
C CYS A 79 -33.69 -23.31 26.35
N ALA A 80 -33.14 -23.43 25.14
CA ALA A 80 -32.53 -22.33 24.39
C ALA A 80 -32.65 -22.57 22.89
N CYS A 81 -32.46 -21.52 22.10
CA CYS A 81 -32.66 -21.55 20.65
C CYS A 81 -31.34 -21.53 19.87
N ALA A 82 -31.37 -22.14 18.68
CA ALA A 82 -30.30 -21.99 17.70
C ALA A 82 -30.24 -20.55 17.16
N ILE A 83 -29.07 -20.14 16.65
CA ILE A 83 -28.86 -18.82 16.04
C ILE A 83 -29.90 -18.58 14.93
N GLY A 84 -30.56 -17.42 14.97
CA GLY A 84 -31.67 -17.06 14.07
C GLY A 84 -33.05 -17.10 14.76
N TYR A 85 -33.20 -17.87 15.83
CA TYR A 85 -34.48 -18.06 16.54
C TYR A 85 -34.47 -17.39 17.91
N GLU A 86 -35.67 -17.14 18.45
CA GLU A 86 -35.90 -16.60 19.79
C GLU A 86 -36.79 -17.54 20.60
N LEU A 87 -36.52 -17.61 21.91
CA LEU A 87 -37.32 -18.41 22.84
C LEU A 87 -38.60 -17.66 23.21
N SER A 88 -39.75 -18.31 23.02
CA SER A 88 -41.07 -17.80 23.38
C SER A 88 -41.13 -17.46 24.88
N SER A 89 -41.47 -16.21 25.20
CA SER A 89 -41.68 -15.76 26.59
C SER A 89 -42.97 -16.30 27.20
N ALA A 90 -43.86 -16.89 26.40
CA ALA A 90 -45.14 -17.44 26.85
C ALA A 90 -45.03 -18.88 27.38
N ASP A 91 -44.08 -19.68 26.88
CA ASP A 91 -43.88 -21.09 27.30
C ASP A 91 -42.45 -21.43 27.74
N LEU A 92 -41.44 -20.60 27.41
CA LEU A 92 -40.01 -20.81 27.67
C LEU A 92 -39.43 -22.12 27.06
N VAL A 93 -40.08 -22.66 26.03
CA VAL A 93 -39.80 -23.97 25.42
C VAL A 93 -39.76 -23.93 23.88
N THR A 94 -40.63 -23.12 23.27
CA THR A 94 -40.79 -23.02 21.81
C THR A 94 -39.88 -21.95 21.22
N CYS A 95 -39.11 -22.30 20.20
CA CYS A 95 -38.27 -21.39 19.44
C CYS A 95 -38.96 -20.97 18.14
N PHE A 96 -39.06 -19.67 17.90
CA PHE A 96 -39.67 -19.10 16.70
C PHE A 96 -38.68 -18.17 15.98
N VAL A 97 -38.92 -17.88 14.69
CA VAL A 97 -38.17 -16.83 13.98
C VAL A 97 -38.83 -15.48 14.33
N PRO A 98 -38.12 -14.53 14.96
CA PRO A 98 -38.70 -13.23 15.27
C PRO A 98 -38.97 -12.44 13.99
N GLU A 99 -40.10 -11.72 13.94
CA GLU A 99 -40.50 -10.89 12.81
C GLU A 99 -39.46 -9.81 12.52
N ALA A 100 -39.03 -9.10 13.57
CA ALA A 100 -37.98 -8.08 13.54
C ALA A 100 -37.00 -8.31 14.68
N PHE A 101 -35.74 -7.93 14.49
CA PHE A 101 -34.71 -8.01 15.52
C PHE A 101 -33.74 -6.82 15.44
N LEU A 102 -33.04 -6.55 16.55
CA LEU A 102 -31.99 -5.53 16.60
C LEU A 102 -30.67 -6.11 16.06
N VAL A 103 -29.96 -5.30 15.26
CA VAL A 103 -28.53 -5.49 14.99
C VAL A 103 -27.80 -4.31 15.62
N MET A 104 -26.72 -4.60 16.35
CA MET A 104 -26.10 -3.67 17.29
C MET A 104 -24.58 -3.79 17.20
N SER A 105 -23.86 -2.67 17.11
CA SER A 105 -22.40 -2.66 17.09
C SER A 105 -21.80 -2.32 18.46
N ARG A 106 -20.96 -3.22 18.98
CA ARG A 106 -19.92 -2.91 19.98
C ARG A 106 -18.63 -2.60 19.23
N SER A 107 -17.68 -1.94 19.88
CA SER A 107 -16.41 -1.57 19.24
C SER A 107 -15.66 -2.76 18.62
N ASP A 108 -15.73 -3.96 19.20
CA ASP A 108 -15.03 -5.16 18.69
C ASP A 108 -15.94 -6.23 18.05
N SER A 109 -17.25 -6.01 17.98
CA SER A 109 -18.21 -7.08 17.62
C SER A 109 -19.57 -6.55 17.16
N ILE A 110 -20.20 -7.25 16.21
CA ILE A 110 -21.62 -7.03 15.84
C ILE A 110 -22.47 -8.13 16.48
N LEU A 111 -23.59 -7.72 17.07
CA LEU A 111 -24.56 -8.57 17.73
C LEU A 111 -25.92 -8.51 17.02
N ARG A 112 -26.63 -9.64 17.05
CA ARG A 112 -28.08 -9.74 16.89
C ARG A 112 -28.71 -9.83 18.28
N GLY A 113 -29.85 -9.18 18.48
CA GLY A 113 -30.62 -9.21 19.73
C GLY A 113 -32.13 -9.01 19.51
N SER A 114 -32.93 -9.31 20.52
CA SER A 114 -34.40 -9.22 20.47
C SER A 114 -34.89 -7.79 20.67
N THR A 115 -36.12 -7.48 20.23
CA THR A 115 -36.81 -6.24 20.59
C THR A 115 -37.43 -6.27 21.99
N GLU A 116 -37.59 -7.46 22.59
CA GLU A 116 -38.37 -7.64 23.83
C GLU A 116 -37.54 -8.01 25.07
N ASN A 117 -36.37 -8.65 24.91
CA ASN A 117 -35.53 -9.08 26.05
C ASN A 117 -34.04 -9.28 25.67
N ASP A 118 -33.20 -9.47 26.68
CA ASP A 118 -31.75 -9.68 26.53
C ASP A 118 -31.30 -11.15 26.41
N VAL A 119 -32.24 -12.10 26.43
CA VAL A 119 -31.95 -13.55 26.55
C VAL A 119 -31.38 -14.16 25.27
N ASN A 120 -31.78 -13.65 24.10
CA ASN A 120 -31.50 -14.28 22.79
C ASN A 120 -30.39 -13.58 21.98
N ASN A 121 -29.43 -12.93 22.66
CA ASN A 121 -28.29 -12.27 22.01
C ASN A 121 -27.35 -13.27 21.32
N ALA A 122 -26.99 -13.00 20.05
CA ALA A 122 -26.04 -13.81 19.28
C ALA A 122 -24.97 -12.94 18.61
N LEU A 123 -23.69 -13.35 18.71
CA LEU A 123 -22.58 -12.72 18.00
C LEU A 123 -22.59 -13.12 16.53
N ILE A 124 -22.40 -12.14 15.63
CA ILE A 124 -22.13 -12.41 14.22
C ILE A 124 -20.63 -12.74 14.09
N PRO A 125 -20.24 -13.90 13.50
CA PRO A 125 -18.87 -14.40 13.54
C PRO A 125 -17.94 -13.71 12.52
N LEU A 126 -17.69 -12.42 12.74
CA LEU A 126 -16.78 -11.59 11.92
C LEU A 126 -15.33 -11.70 12.41
N GLN A 127 -14.38 -11.54 11.49
CA GLN A 127 -12.94 -11.61 11.79
C GLN A 127 -12.27 -10.24 11.68
N ASN A 128 -11.22 -10.03 12.48
CA ASN A 128 -10.31 -8.85 12.44
C ASN A 128 -10.94 -7.47 12.69
N VAL A 129 -12.19 -7.41 13.15
CA VAL A 129 -12.87 -6.18 13.59
C VAL A 129 -12.26 -5.66 14.90
N ARG A 130 -12.23 -4.34 15.10
CA ARG A 130 -11.51 -3.66 16.21
C ARG A 130 -12.17 -2.42 16.78
N GLU A 131 -12.75 -1.55 15.95
CA GLU A 131 -13.36 -0.29 16.41
C GLU A 131 -14.51 0.12 15.48
N ILE A 132 -15.61 -0.64 15.52
CA ILE A 132 -16.84 -0.33 14.77
C ILE A 132 -17.44 0.99 15.27
N ARG A 133 -17.70 1.93 14.36
CA ARG A 133 -18.42 3.18 14.67
C ARG A 133 -19.89 3.14 14.34
N SER A 134 -20.25 2.51 13.22
CA SER A 134 -21.61 2.50 12.66
C SER A 134 -21.90 1.24 11.85
N ILE A 135 -23.19 0.96 11.69
CA ILE A 135 -23.71 -0.20 10.95
C ILE A 135 -24.93 0.16 10.09
N ASP A 136 -25.03 -0.44 8.90
CA ASP A 136 -26.27 -0.52 8.13
C ASP A 136 -26.39 -1.90 7.46
N ALA A 137 -27.51 -2.18 6.78
CA ALA A 137 -27.80 -3.46 6.15
C ALA A 137 -28.35 -3.29 4.72
N TRP A 138 -28.29 -4.37 3.93
CA TRP A 138 -29.20 -4.57 2.80
C TRP A 138 -30.01 -5.83 3.07
N ILE A 139 -31.20 -5.64 3.64
CA ILE A 139 -32.06 -6.70 4.15
C ILE A 139 -32.48 -7.63 3.00
N GLY A 140 -32.86 -7.07 1.85
CA GLY A 140 -33.20 -7.82 0.64
C GLY A 140 -32.06 -8.64 0.01
N ARG A 141 -30.80 -8.41 0.40
CA ARG A 141 -29.62 -9.22 0.00
C ARG A 141 -29.03 -10.04 1.14
N ASN A 142 -29.60 -9.96 2.33
CA ASN A 142 -29.04 -10.54 3.56
C ASN A 142 -27.60 -10.07 3.87
N GLU A 143 -27.28 -8.81 3.57
CA GLU A 143 -25.95 -8.20 3.76
C GLU A 143 -25.95 -7.20 4.93
N ILE A 144 -24.80 -7.07 5.62
CA ILE A 144 -24.49 -6.03 6.60
C ILE A 144 -23.22 -5.28 6.22
N TYR A 145 -23.18 -4.00 6.57
CA TYR A 145 -22.16 -3.02 6.24
C TYR A 145 -21.73 -2.29 7.51
N TRP A 146 -20.44 -2.02 7.69
CA TRP A 146 -19.95 -1.32 8.88
C TRP A 146 -18.67 -0.53 8.63
N ALA A 147 -18.50 0.57 9.36
CA ALA A 147 -17.25 1.32 9.40
C ALA A 147 -16.39 0.90 10.61
N ASP A 148 -15.14 0.48 10.37
CA ASP A 148 -14.14 0.26 11.42
C ASP A 148 -13.06 1.37 11.36
N ALA A 149 -13.04 2.23 12.38
CA ALA A 149 -12.13 3.38 12.44
C ALA A 149 -10.67 2.99 12.77
N LYS A 150 -10.43 1.80 13.33
CA LYS A 150 -9.09 1.35 13.75
C LYS A 150 -8.38 0.53 12.69
N VAL A 151 -9.13 -0.25 11.91
CA VAL A 151 -8.66 -0.92 10.70
C VAL A 151 -8.66 0.06 9.52
N ARG A 152 -9.50 1.12 9.57
CA ARG A 152 -9.75 2.12 8.51
C ARG A 152 -10.36 1.48 7.27
N THR A 153 -11.45 0.76 7.49
CA THR A 153 -12.12 -0.04 6.46
C THR A 153 -13.62 0.04 6.58
N ILE A 154 -14.31 0.13 5.45
CA ILE A 154 -15.73 -0.21 5.38
C ILE A 154 -15.84 -1.70 5.01
N GLY A 155 -16.41 -2.49 5.90
CA GLY A 155 -16.59 -3.93 5.75
C GLY A 155 -17.97 -4.29 5.20
N ARG A 156 -18.04 -5.44 4.54
CA ARG A 156 -19.28 -6.13 4.14
C ARG A 156 -19.22 -7.60 4.56
N ALA A 157 -20.35 -8.17 4.97
CA ALA A 157 -20.57 -9.60 5.14
C ALA A 157 -22.07 -9.94 5.05
N HIS A 158 -22.43 -11.21 5.00
CA HIS A 158 -23.81 -11.64 5.26
C HIS A 158 -24.11 -11.65 6.77
N ILE A 159 -25.39 -11.64 7.18
CA ILE A 159 -25.81 -11.66 8.60
C ILE A 159 -25.28 -12.87 9.39
N ASN A 160 -24.90 -13.95 8.69
CA ASN A 160 -24.31 -15.17 9.27
C ASN A 160 -22.77 -15.13 9.36
N GLY A 161 -22.14 -14.00 9.00
CA GLY A 161 -20.68 -13.80 8.97
C GLY A 161 -19.96 -14.37 7.74
N SER A 162 -20.67 -15.01 6.81
CA SER A 162 -20.07 -15.48 5.54
C SER A 162 -19.88 -14.34 4.54
N ASN A 163 -19.10 -14.59 3.47
CA ASN A 163 -18.81 -13.63 2.40
C ASN A 163 -18.23 -12.29 2.90
N TYR A 164 -17.27 -12.37 3.83
CA TYR A 164 -16.59 -11.20 4.36
C TYR A 164 -15.68 -10.55 3.32
N GLU A 165 -15.89 -9.25 3.08
CA GLU A 165 -15.10 -8.42 2.18
C GLU A 165 -14.72 -7.09 2.85
N ARG A 166 -13.51 -6.58 2.53
CA ARG A 166 -13.19 -5.17 2.73
C ARG A 166 -13.59 -4.40 1.47
N LEU A 167 -14.73 -3.71 1.56
CA LEU A 167 -15.37 -3.02 0.45
C LEU A 167 -14.68 -1.69 0.12
N VAL A 168 -14.19 -0.99 1.14
CA VAL A 168 -13.30 0.17 1.01
C VAL A 168 -12.19 0.03 2.04
N ASP A 169 -10.92 0.01 1.61
CA ASP A 169 -9.74 -0.06 2.50
C ASP A 169 -8.60 0.90 2.12
N TYR A 170 -8.94 1.94 1.35
CA TYR A 170 -8.05 3.00 0.88
C TYR A 170 -8.77 4.36 0.91
N GLY A 171 -8.02 5.44 1.13
CA GLY A 171 -8.56 6.81 1.06
C GLY A 171 -9.64 7.14 2.10
N ILE A 172 -9.64 6.47 3.24
CA ILE A 172 -10.54 6.70 4.38
C ILE A 172 -9.75 6.64 5.68
N GLN A 173 -10.18 7.35 6.72
CA GLN A 173 -9.38 7.57 7.93
C GLN A 173 -10.22 7.63 9.21
N SER A 174 -11.37 8.31 9.22
CA SER A 174 -12.27 8.40 10.37
C SER A 174 -13.72 8.44 9.89
N VAL A 175 -14.14 7.32 9.29
CA VAL A 175 -15.53 7.11 8.88
C VAL A 175 -16.39 6.92 10.12
N GLU A 176 -17.29 7.87 10.37
CA GLU A 176 -18.18 7.82 11.54
C GLU A 176 -19.48 7.08 11.21
N SER A 177 -20.06 7.31 10.03
CA SER A 177 -21.35 6.76 9.64
C SER A 177 -21.37 6.23 8.20
N VAL A 178 -22.10 5.12 8.00
CA VAL A 178 -22.38 4.48 6.71
C VAL A 178 -23.89 4.32 6.55
N CYS A 179 -24.41 4.43 5.33
CA CYS A 179 -25.81 4.08 5.04
C CYS A 179 -26.01 3.58 3.60
N VAL A 180 -26.97 2.68 3.41
CA VAL A 180 -27.21 1.93 2.17
C VAL A 180 -28.45 2.47 1.45
N ASP A 181 -28.30 2.76 0.16
CA ASP A 181 -29.42 2.90 -0.78
C ASP A 181 -29.72 1.53 -1.38
N TRP A 182 -30.67 0.82 -0.74
CA TRP A 182 -31.15 -0.50 -1.14
C TRP A 182 -31.98 -0.49 -2.44
N ILE A 183 -32.27 0.69 -3.02
CA ILE A 183 -33.04 0.83 -4.25
C ILE A 183 -32.11 0.94 -5.46
N ALA A 184 -31.15 1.87 -5.45
CA ALA A 184 -30.17 2.04 -6.54
C ALA A 184 -28.94 1.10 -6.41
N GLY A 185 -28.72 0.53 -5.23
CA GLY A 185 -27.57 -0.30 -4.91
C GLY A 185 -26.29 0.51 -4.73
N ASN A 186 -26.37 1.56 -3.92
CA ASN A 186 -25.25 2.45 -3.59
C ASN A 186 -25.02 2.47 -2.07
N LEU A 187 -23.80 2.81 -1.64
CA LEU A 187 -23.41 2.98 -0.24
C LEU A 187 -22.82 4.36 -0.06
N TYR A 188 -23.31 5.10 0.95
CA TYR A 188 -22.87 6.46 1.28
C TYR A 188 -22.18 6.44 2.64
N TRP A 189 -21.17 7.31 2.84
CA TRP A 189 -20.51 7.45 4.13
C TRP A 189 -20.00 8.87 4.40
N SER A 190 -19.73 9.15 5.67
CA SER A 190 -19.14 10.39 6.18
C SER A 190 -17.77 10.14 6.77
N ASP A 191 -16.74 10.86 6.33
CA ASP A 191 -15.40 10.84 6.95
C ASP A 191 -15.09 12.21 7.58
N THR A 192 -14.88 12.22 8.90
CA THR A 192 -14.62 13.45 9.69
C THR A 192 -13.20 13.99 9.51
N PHE A 193 -12.25 13.16 9.08
CA PHE A 193 -10.87 13.56 8.89
C PHE A 193 -10.67 14.18 7.51
N TYR A 194 -11.15 13.50 6.46
CA TYR A 194 -11.11 14.01 5.08
C TYR A 194 -12.21 15.04 4.77
N LYS A 195 -13.15 15.24 5.71
CA LYS A 195 -14.27 16.20 5.65
C LYS A 195 -15.12 16.02 4.40
N ARG A 196 -15.52 14.78 4.13
CA ARG A 196 -16.24 14.39 2.91
C ARG A 196 -17.47 13.57 3.23
N ILE A 197 -18.46 13.72 2.36
CA ILE A 197 -19.53 12.75 2.16
C ILE A 197 -19.36 12.17 0.76
N GLU A 198 -19.32 10.85 0.68
CA GLU A 198 -18.99 10.10 -0.53
C GLU A 198 -20.02 8.99 -0.79
N VAL A 199 -20.03 8.49 -2.03
CA VAL A 199 -20.84 7.35 -2.47
C VAL A 199 -20.00 6.35 -3.26
N THR A 200 -20.33 5.06 -3.17
CA THR A 200 -19.83 4.03 -4.09
C THR A 200 -20.94 3.04 -4.47
N ARG A 201 -20.73 2.32 -5.57
CA ARG A 201 -21.68 1.33 -6.09
C ARG A 201 -21.49 -0.06 -5.46
N LEU A 202 -22.59 -0.71 -5.08
CA LEU A 202 -22.64 -2.05 -4.48
C LEU A 202 -22.83 -3.16 -5.54
N ALA A 203 -22.09 -3.06 -6.65
CA ALA A 203 -22.12 -4.02 -7.75
C ALA A 203 -20.87 -4.92 -7.73
N PRO A 204 -20.98 -6.22 -8.09
CA PRO A 204 -19.82 -7.10 -8.24
C PRO A 204 -18.79 -6.52 -9.23
N HIS A 205 -17.53 -6.47 -8.83
CA HIS A 205 -16.38 -5.99 -9.62
C HIS A 205 -16.44 -4.54 -10.15
N ALA A 206 -17.50 -3.77 -9.82
CA ALA A 206 -17.73 -2.42 -10.33
C ALA A 206 -17.83 -1.39 -9.19
N ARG A 207 -16.67 -1.09 -8.59
CA ARG A 207 -16.51 -0.04 -7.58
C ARG A 207 -16.39 1.33 -8.28
N TYR A 208 -17.41 2.17 -8.13
CA TYR A 208 -17.46 3.51 -8.71
C TYR A 208 -17.61 4.56 -7.61
N ARG A 209 -16.49 4.99 -7.04
CA ARG A 209 -16.42 5.95 -5.93
C ARG A 209 -16.52 7.40 -6.43
N ARG A 210 -17.38 8.19 -5.78
CA ARG A 210 -17.57 9.62 -6.03
C ARG A 210 -17.68 10.41 -4.74
N VAL A 211 -16.93 11.50 -4.62
CA VAL A 211 -17.15 12.53 -3.58
C VAL A 211 -18.37 13.38 -3.95
N LEU A 212 -19.33 13.53 -3.03
CA LEU A 212 -20.55 14.31 -3.24
C LEU A 212 -20.49 15.69 -2.58
N ILE A 213 -20.04 15.74 -1.32
CA ILE A 213 -19.88 16.99 -0.54
C ILE A 213 -18.47 17.01 0.04
N TRP A 214 -17.78 18.14 -0.10
CA TRP A 214 -16.43 18.40 0.44
C TRP A 214 -16.29 19.83 0.97
N ASN A 215 -16.85 20.81 0.25
CA ASN A 215 -16.90 22.21 0.68
C ASN A 215 -17.80 22.39 1.92
N ASN A 216 -17.38 23.27 2.84
CA ASN A 216 -18.12 23.64 4.06
C ASN A 216 -18.59 22.43 4.91
N LEU A 217 -17.72 21.43 5.07
CA LEU A 217 -17.85 20.35 6.06
C LEU A 217 -16.76 20.50 7.13
N TYR A 218 -17.09 20.17 8.38
CA TYR A 218 -16.23 20.34 9.54
C TYR A 218 -16.11 19.06 10.36
N GLU A 219 -17.23 18.49 10.81
CA GLU A 219 -17.32 17.19 11.49
C GLU A 219 -18.62 16.44 11.06
N PRO A 220 -18.73 15.97 9.80
CA PRO A 220 -19.87 15.17 9.35
C PRO A 220 -19.93 13.82 10.09
N ARG A 221 -20.99 13.57 10.85
CA ARG A 221 -21.18 12.34 11.65
C ARG A 221 -22.28 11.46 11.07
N SER A 222 -23.41 11.26 11.77
CA SER A 222 -24.45 10.35 11.27
C SER A 222 -24.99 10.81 9.92
N ILE A 223 -25.19 9.84 9.03
CA ILE A 223 -25.74 10.00 7.69
C ILE A 223 -26.89 9.02 7.50
N CYS A 224 -27.95 9.44 6.82
CA CYS A 224 -29.07 8.59 6.45
C CYS A 224 -29.65 9.01 5.10
N VAL A 225 -30.22 8.06 4.38
CA VAL A 225 -30.80 8.27 3.05
C VAL A 225 -32.30 7.98 3.03
N VAL A 226 -33.00 8.65 2.12
CA VAL A 226 -34.40 8.38 1.79
C VAL A 226 -34.51 8.14 0.28
N PRO A 227 -34.13 6.93 -0.21
CA PRO A 227 -34.05 6.63 -1.64
C PRO A 227 -35.36 6.82 -2.43
N ALA A 228 -36.50 6.61 -1.78
CA ALA A 228 -37.83 6.84 -2.37
C ALA A 228 -38.21 8.33 -2.52
N LEU A 229 -37.47 9.26 -1.90
CA LEU A 229 -37.63 10.72 -2.08
C LEU A 229 -36.41 11.39 -2.74
N GLY A 230 -35.33 10.65 -2.98
CA GLY A 230 -34.10 11.21 -3.54
C GLY A 230 -33.30 12.09 -2.57
N LEU A 231 -33.50 11.94 -1.26
CA LEU A 231 -32.89 12.80 -0.22
C LEU A 231 -31.78 12.08 0.57
N MET A 232 -30.79 12.86 0.99
CA MET A 232 -29.74 12.50 1.95
C MET A 232 -29.78 13.49 3.12
N LEU A 233 -29.60 13.03 4.36
CA LEU A 233 -29.53 13.87 5.55
C LEU A 233 -28.30 13.48 6.39
N TRP A 234 -27.63 14.46 6.98
CA TRP A 234 -26.50 14.22 7.89
C TRP A 234 -26.43 15.25 9.03
N SER A 235 -25.67 14.93 10.07
CA SER A 235 -25.27 15.90 11.09
C SER A 235 -23.84 16.36 10.89
N ASP A 236 -23.56 17.65 11.09
CA ASP A 236 -22.20 18.17 11.22
C ASP A 236 -22.05 18.80 12.61
N TRP A 237 -21.08 18.35 13.39
CA TRP A 237 -20.93 18.74 14.80
C TRP A 237 -20.27 20.10 15.02
N SER A 238 -19.58 20.67 14.03
CA SER A 238 -18.78 21.89 14.20
C SER A 238 -19.09 22.97 13.16
N ALA A 239 -19.93 22.68 12.17
CA ALA A 239 -20.61 23.69 11.35
C ALA A 239 -21.32 24.75 12.22
N GLY A 240 -21.19 26.03 11.83
CA GLY A 240 -21.88 27.14 12.49
C GLY A 240 -21.54 27.34 13.97
N ASN A 241 -20.36 26.93 14.42
CA ASN A 241 -19.85 27.01 15.81
C ASN A 241 -20.68 26.27 16.89
N ALA A 242 -21.74 25.54 16.51
CA ALA A 242 -22.64 24.88 17.45
C ALA A 242 -23.28 23.57 16.91
N GLY A 243 -22.90 23.15 15.70
CA GLY A 243 -23.43 21.97 15.03
C GLY A 243 -24.76 22.23 14.31
N THR A 244 -25.01 21.41 13.28
CA THR A 244 -26.18 21.47 12.40
C THR A 244 -26.68 20.07 12.04
N ILE A 245 -27.93 20.00 11.57
CA ILE A 245 -28.42 18.91 10.73
C ILE A 245 -28.70 19.51 9.36
N GLU A 246 -28.24 18.83 8.31
CA GLU A 246 -28.35 19.26 6.92
C GLU A 246 -29.03 18.19 6.07
N ARG A 247 -29.46 18.60 4.87
CA ARG A 247 -29.91 17.70 3.80
C ARG A 247 -29.34 18.10 2.44
N SER A 248 -29.40 17.17 1.50
CA SER A 248 -29.26 17.41 0.06
C SER A 248 -30.11 16.39 -0.71
N ALA A 249 -30.08 16.45 -2.03
CA ALA A 249 -30.38 15.30 -2.87
C ALA A 249 -29.27 14.23 -2.76
N LEU A 250 -29.54 13.00 -3.21
CA LEU A 250 -28.54 11.91 -3.24
C LEU A 250 -27.40 12.15 -4.25
N ASP A 251 -27.60 13.04 -5.23
CA ASP A 251 -26.54 13.53 -6.11
C ASP A 251 -25.73 14.70 -5.53
N GLY A 252 -25.94 15.03 -4.25
CA GLY A 252 -25.27 16.13 -3.53
C GLY A 252 -25.85 17.53 -3.82
N THR A 253 -26.73 17.68 -4.81
CA THR A 253 -27.30 18.99 -5.16
C THR A 253 -28.43 19.41 -4.19
N ALA A 254 -28.89 20.66 -4.28
CA ALA A 254 -29.93 21.22 -3.39
C ALA A 254 -29.62 21.11 -1.87
N ARG A 255 -28.34 21.22 -1.50
CA ARG A 255 -27.89 21.26 -0.09
C ARG A 255 -28.58 22.40 0.67
N SER A 256 -29.10 22.09 1.86
CA SER A 256 -29.75 23.05 2.77
C SER A 256 -29.63 22.61 4.23
N VAL A 257 -29.50 23.58 5.14
CA VAL A 257 -29.49 23.33 6.58
C VAL A 257 -30.92 23.21 7.10
N LEU A 258 -31.19 22.18 7.92
CA LEU A 258 -32.51 21.95 8.53
C LEU A 258 -32.63 22.53 9.94
N THR A 259 -31.56 22.46 10.74
CA THR A 259 -31.50 23.11 12.06
C THR A 259 -30.06 23.43 12.45
N HIS A 260 -29.88 24.52 13.19
CA HIS A 260 -28.62 24.94 13.80
C HIS A 260 -28.62 24.67 15.30
N LYS A 261 -27.43 24.76 15.94
CA LYS A 261 -27.22 24.58 17.39
C LYS A 261 -27.66 23.20 17.90
N VAL A 262 -27.32 22.16 17.14
CA VAL A 262 -27.63 20.76 17.44
C VAL A 262 -26.43 19.89 17.13
N LYS A 263 -25.91 19.15 18.12
CA LYS A 263 -24.99 18.02 17.89
C LYS A 263 -25.79 16.73 17.88
N ALA A 264 -26.34 16.39 16.71
CA ALA A 264 -27.08 15.16 16.51
C ALA A 264 -26.10 13.98 16.33
N ASN A 265 -26.19 12.94 17.16
CA ASN A 265 -25.26 11.80 17.06
C ASN A 265 -25.73 10.72 16.09
N SER A 266 -26.97 10.27 16.25
CA SER A 266 -27.61 9.25 15.41
C SER A 266 -28.88 9.85 14.80
N LEU A 267 -29.06 9.67 13.49
CA LEU A 267 -30.21 10.07 12.69
C LEU A 267 -30.90 8.82 12.16
N THR A 268 -32.22 8.73 12.33
CA THR A 268 -33.02 7.64 11.77
C THR A 268 -34.35 8.17 11.25
N VAL A 269 -34.84 7.59 10.15
CA VAL A 269 -35.97 8.14 9.39
C VAL A 269 -37.20 7.23 9.45
N ASN A 270 -38.36 7.86 9.58
CA ASN A 270 -39.67 7.24 9.45
C ASN A 270 -40.25 7.66 8.10
N TYR A 271 -40.34 6.70 7.18
CA TYR A 271 -40.74 6.94 5.80
C TYR A 271 -42.23 7.28 5.68
N ASP A 272 -43.06 6.67 6.52
CA ASP A 272 -44.51 6.84 6.50
C ASP A 272 -44.92 8.20 7.10
N GLU A 273 -44.36 8.56 8.25
CA GLU A 273 -44.58 9.87 8.88
C GLU A 273 -43.83 11.02 8.18
N LYS A 274 -42.86 10.70 7.29
CA LYS A 274 -41.93 11.65 6.63
C LYS A 274 -41.13 12.52 7.63
N ARG A 275 -40.63 11.88 8.68
CA ARG A 275 -39.91 12.53 9.79
C ARG A 275 -38.54 11.91 10.00
N VAL A 276 -37.58 12.75 10.39
CA VAL A 276 -36.31 12.33 10.97
C VAL A 276 -36.41 12.40 12.49
N TYR A 277 -35.73 11.46 13.15
CA TYR A 277 -35.58 11.35 14.60
C TYR A 277 -34.09 11.35 14.91
N TYR A 278 -33.67 12.06 15.95
CA TYR A 278 -32.27 12.12 16.32
C TYR A 278 -32.05 12.32 17.82
N VAL A 279 -30.88 11.87 18.28
CA VAL A 279 -30.38 12.17 19.63
C VAL A 279 -29.63 13.50 19.60
N ASN A 280 -30.10 14.50 20.35
CA ASN A 280 -29.43 15.78 20.53
C ASN A 280 -28.54 15.76 21.78
N LEU A 281 -27.22 15.65 21.61
CA LEU A 281 -26.26 15.58 22.71
C LEU A 281 -26.07 16.91 23.46
N LEU A 282 -26.50 18.05 22.90
CA LEU A 282 -26.39 19.34 23.61
C LEU A 282 -27.48 19.52 24.67
N LEU A 283 -28.61 18.81 24.54
CA LEU A 283 -29.78 18.93 25.41
C LEU A 283 -30.17 17.58 26.07
N SER A 284 -29.33 16.55 25.93
CA SER A 284 -29.58 15.15 26.33
C SER A 284 -31.02 14.69 26.06
N SER A 285 -31.46 14.86 24.81
CA SER A 285 -32.86 14.67 24.40
C SER A 285 -32.98 13.85 23.12
N ILE A 286 -34.15 13.23 22.94
CA ILE A 286 -34.56 12.62 21.68
C ILE A 286 -35.56 13.56 21.03
N GLU A 287 -35.26 14.00 19.82
CA GLU A 287 -36.01 15.02 19.08
C GLU A 287 -36.45 14.45 17.71
N SER A 288 -37.45 15.07 17.10
CA SER A 288 -37.88 14.74 15.74
C SER A 288 -38.39 15.98 15.01
N MET A 289 -38.16 16.04 13.70
CA MET A 289 -38.65 17.08 12.78
C MET A 289 -39.04 16.47 11.44
N ASP A 290 -39.75 17.21 10.59
CA ASP A 290 -39.96 16.78 9.19
C ASP A 290 -38.73 17.04 8.30
N PHE A 291 -38.76 16.52 7.07
CA PHE A 291 -37.65 16.68 6.12
C PHE A 291 -37.44 18.11 5.59
N GLU A 292 -38.28 19.09 5.98
CA GLU A 292 -38.11 20.53 5.73
C GLU A 292 -37.57 21.28 6.97
N GLY A 293 -37.21 20.56 8.04
CA GLY A 293 -36.73 21.14 9.31
C GLY A 293 -37.83 21.74 10.18
N LYS A 294 -39.11 21.56 9.80
CA LYS A 294 -40.27 22.13 10.46
C LYS A 294 -40.90 21.12 11.42
N ASN A 295 -41.95 21.56 12.12
CA ASN A 295 -42.76 20.74 13.03
C ASN A 295 -41.90 19.94 14.04
N LYS A 296 -40.89 20.61 14.62
CA LYS A 296 -39.95 20.04 15.59
C LYS A 296 -40.66 19.70 16.91
N VAL A 297 -40.45 18.48 17.39
CA VAL A 297 -41.03 17.94 18.63
C VAL A 297 -39.91 17.31 19.45
N VAL A 298 -39.81 17.69 20.72
CA VAL A 298 -38.97 16.97 21.70
C VAL A 298 -39.78 15.78 22.20
N LEU A 299 -39.28 14.57 21.96
CA LEU A 299 -39.97 13.33 22.27
C LEU A 299 -39.65 12.83 23.68
N VAL A 300 -38.43 13.11 24.14
CA VAL A 300 -37.90 12.84 25.47
C VAL A 300 -36.91 13.95 25.80
N ALA A 301 -37.07 14.62 26.93
CA ALA A 301 -36.16 15.66 27.43
C ALA A 301 -35.41 15.19 28.68
N ASN A 302 -34.28 15.83 28.98
CA ASN A 302 -33.52 15.66 30.22
C ASN A 302 -33.24 14.19 30.57
N ILE A 303 -32.72 13.43 29.61
CA ILE A 303 -32.20 12.08 29.87
C ILE A 303 -30.88 12.26 30.63
N GLU A 304 -30.87 11.88 31.92
CA GLU A 304 -29.77 12.21 32.85
C GLU A 304 -28.41 11.61 32.43
N ASP A 305 -28.45 10.48 31.74
CA ASP A 305 -27.30 9.72 31.25
C ASP A 305 -27.40 9.53 29.73
N LYS A 306 -26.25 9.62 29.06
CA LYS A 306 -26.19 10.05 27.66
C LYS A 306 -26.82 9.05 26.70
N PRO A 307 -27.95 9.40 26.04
CA PRO A 307 -28.40 8.67 24.86
C PRO A 307 -27.36 8.82 23.74
N VAL A 308 -27.13 7.80 22.91
CA VAL A 308 -26.11 7.87 21.84
C VAL A 308 -26.61 7.43 20.46
N THR A 309 -27.12 6.21 20.31
CA THR A 309 -27.76 5.76 19.06
C THR A 309 -29.24 5.47 19.26
N LEU A 310 -30.05 5.64 18.21
CA LEU A 310 -31.49 5.37 18.24
C LEU A 310 -31.97 4.75 16.92
N THR A 311 -32.98 3.89 17.02
CA THR A 311 -33.66 3.27 15.87
C THR A 311 -35.15 3.13 16.16
N LEU A 312 -35.96 2.83 15.14
CA LEU A 312 -37.43 2.80 15.28
C LEU A 312 -38.06 1.60 14.59
N TYR A 313 -39.15 1.12 15.18
CA TYR A 313 -40.00 0.06 14.64
C TYR A 313 -41.45 0.28 15.09
N ARG A 314 -42.40 0.25 14.15
CA ARG A 314 -43.84 0.47 14.42
C ARG A 314 -44.08 1.76 15.23
N ASN A 315 -44.64 1.65 16.44
CA ASN A 315 -44.88 2.78 17.34
C ASN A 315 -43.74 3.03 18.34
N GLU A 316 -42.68 2.24 18.32
CA GLU A 316 -41.63 2.21 19.33
C GLU A 316 -40.32 2.84 18.82
N ILE A 317 -39.63 3.55 19.72
CA ILE A 317 -38.27 4.07 19.54
C ILE A 317 -37.36 3.32 20.50
N PHE A 318 -36.28 2.73 19.98
CA PHE A 318 -35.26 2.00 20.71
C PHE A 318 -34.01 2.88 20.80
N TYR A 319 -33.41 3.05 21.96
CA TYR A 319 -32.21 3.88 22.13
C TYR A 319 -31.20 3.28 23.10
N SER A 320 -29.91 3.47 22.80
CA SER A 320 -28.81 3.10 23.71
C SER A 320 -28.46 4.24 24.66
N ASN A 321 -28.01 3.87 25.86
CA ASN A 321 -27.48 4.77 26.88
C ASN A 321 -26.07 4.31 27.24
N TRP A 322 -25.06 5.15 27.01
CA TRP A 322 -23.66 4.77 27.25
C TRP A 322 -23.28 4.74 28.72
N ASP A 323 -23.72 5.72 29.51
CA ASP A 323 -23.32 5.82 30.92
C ASP A 323 -23.95 4.68 31.76
N LYS A 324 -25.21 4.28 31.47
CA LYS A 324 -25.87 3.11 32.10
C LYS A 324 -25.60 1.77 31.41
N LYS A 325 -25.10 1.76 30.16
CA LYS A 325 -24.98 0.57 29.29
C LYS A 325 -26.30 -0.19 29.09
N THR A 326 -27.41 0.56 29.07
CA THR A 326 -28.77 0.05 28.84
C THR A 326 -29.23 0.26 27.40
N ILE A 327 -30.22 -0.51 26.99
CA ILE A 327 -31.06 -0.21 25.82
C ILE A 327 -32.52 -0.23 26.29
N GLU A 328 -33.22 0.85 25.98
CA GLU A 328 -34.61 1.11 26.38
C GLU A 328 -35.46 1.30 25.12
N LYS A 329 -36.75 0.92 25.19
CA LYS A 329 -37.75 1.30 24.21
C LYS A 329 -38.80 2.26 24.78
N ILE A 330 -39.34 3.11 23.93
CA ILE A 330 -40.32 4.13 24.26
C ILE A 330 -41.43 4.10 23.21
N ASP A 331 -42.68 3.96 23.65
CA ASP A 331 -43.84 4.11 22.77
C ASP A 331 -44.08 5.60 22.44
N LYS A 332 -44.21 5.92 21.15
CA LYS A 332 -44.38 7.30 20.63
C LYS A 332 -45.69 7.96 21.07
N SER A 333 -46.71 7.19 21.43
CA SER A 333 -48.05 7.67 21.78
C SER A 333 -48.21 7.84 23.29
N SER A 334 -47.95 6.80 24.08
CA SER A 334 -48.11 6.81 25.55
C SER A 334 -46.93 7.45 26.29
N ARG A 335 -45.76 7.56 25.63
CA ARG A 335 -44.48 8.00 26.23
C ARG A 335 -43.95 7.09 27.35
N THR A 336 -44.52 5.91 27.53
CA THR A 336 -44.02 4.93 28.49
C THR A 336 -42.67 4.38 28.04
N ARG A 337 -41.66 4.44 28.91
CA ARG A 337 -40.36 3.79 28.70
C ARG A 337 -40.36 2.39 29.29
N SER A 338 -39.74 1.43 28.61
CA SER A 338 -39.47 0.09 29.13
C SER A 338 -38.04 -0.33 28.83
N LEU A 339 -37.42 -1.03 29.78
CA LEU A 339 -36.00 -1.39 29.76
C LEU A 339 -35.84 -2.82 29.23
N ILE A 340 -35.20 -2.97 28.07
CA ILE A 340 -34.99 -4.26 27.40
C ILE A 340 -33.69 -4.89 27.91
N TYR A 341 -32.59 -4.14 27.81
CA TYR A 341 -31.25 -4.59 28.15
C TYR A 341 -30.78 -3.88 29.42
N LYS A 342 -30.69 -4.62 30.52
CA LYS A 342 -30.37 -4.05 31.85
C LYS A 342 -28.89 -3.74 32.07
N GLN A 343 -27.99 -4.47 31.43
CA GLN A 343 -26.55 -4.39 31.73
C GLN A 343 -25.70 -4.96 30.58
N SER A 344 -25.55 -4.21 29.48
CA SER A 344 -24.66 -4.63 28.38
C SER A 344 -23.19 -4.59 28.84
N ASP A 345 -22.43 -5.66 28.56
CA ASP A 345 -21.00 -5.77 28.90
C ASP A 345 -20.15 -4.58 28.38
N LYS A 346 -20.59 -3.97 27.28
CA LYS A 346 -19.91 -2.88 26.56
C LYS A 346 -20.91 -1.84 26.07
N GLU A 347 -20.44 -0.62 25.86
CA GLU A 347 -21.18 0.40 25.10
C GLU A 347 -21.62 -0.13 23.72
N ILE A 348 -22.76 0.38 23.26
CA ILE A 348 -23.31 0.13 21.93
C ILE A 348 -23.16 1.41 21.12
N ASN A 349 -22.32 1.36 20.09
CA ASN A 349 -21.95 2.53 19.29
C ASN A 349 -23.09 2.90 18.32
N ASP A 350 -23.71 1.89 17.70
CA ASP A 350 -24.78 2.08 16.73
C ASP A 350 -25.77 0.89 16.67
N MET A 351 -26.99 1.13 16.18
CA MET A 351 -28.16 0.23 16.28
C MET A 351 -29.10 0.37 15.08
N LEU A 352 -29.53 -0.76 14.51
CA LEU A 352 -30.58 -0.81 13.49
C LEU A 352 -31.63 -1.89 13.79
N ILE A 353 -32.85 -1.69 13.28
CA ILE A 353 -33.90 -2.71 13.24
C ILE A 353 -33.79 -3.44 11.90
N TYR A 354 -33.55 -4.74 11.96
CA TYR A 354 -33.50 -5.62 10.81
C TYR A 354 -34.91 -6.14 10.52
N HIS A 355 -35.66 -5.42 9.68
CA HIS A 355 -36.97 -5.81 9.18
C HIS A 355 -37.25 -5.18 7.80
N PRO A 356 -37.82 -5.91 6.81
CA PRO A 356 -38.08 -5.37 5.47
C PRO A 356 -38.88 -4.06 5.42
N SER A 357 -39.74 -3.77 6.40
CA SER A 357 -40.45 -2.47 6.45
C SER A 357 -39.55 -1.25 6.68
N ARG A 358 -38.27 -1.44 7.01
CA ARG A 358 -37.25 -0.36 7.06
C ARG A 358 -36.61 -0.07 5.71
N GLN A 359 -36.87 -0.89 4.68
CA GLN A 359 -36.27 -0.79 3.34
C GLN A 359 -37.35 -0.93 2.26
N VAL A 360 -38.25 0.07 2.22
CA VAL A 360 -39.43 0.11 1.34
C VAL A 360 -39.34 1.22 0.28
N GLY A 361 -40.23 1.19 -0.70
CA GLY A 361 -40.35 2.18 -1.77
C GLY A 361 -39.65 1.76 -3.06
N TRP A 362 -39.77 2.63 -4.07
CA TRP A 362 -39.27 2.41 -5.42
C TRP A 362 -38.79 3.75 -6.01
N ASN A 363 -37.76 3.73 -6.86
CA ASN A 363 -37.33 4.88 -7.66
C ASN A 363 -36.80 4.41 -9.03
N LYS A 364 -36.53 5.37 -9.92
CA LYS A 364 -36.10 5.11 -11.31
C LYS A 364 -34.83 4.25 -11.41
N CYS A 365 -33.87 4.37 -10.50
CA CYS A 365 -32.61 3.61 -10.53
C CYS A 365 -32.75 2.12 -10.19
N SER A 366 -33.91 1.69 -9.66
CA SER A 366 -34.14 0.30 -9.22
C SER A 366 -34.10 -0.76 -10.31
N LEU A 367 -34.47 -0.41 -11.55
CA LEU A 367 -34.52 -1.32 -12.69
C LEU A 367 -33.31 -1.03 -13.59
N SER A 368 -32.43 -2.02 -13.74
CA SER A 368 -31.24 -1.96 -14.61
C SER A 368 -30.36 -0.70 -14.44
N ASN A 369 -30.26 -0.17 -13.21
CA ASN A 369 -29.58 1.10 -12.90
C ASN A 369 -30.09 2.32 -13.70
N ASN A 370 -31.32 2.24 -14.23
CA ASN A 370 -31.88 3.15 -15.23
C ASN A 370 -30.92 3.42 -16.41
N GLU A 371 -30.25 2.35 -16.87
CA GLU A 371 -29.26 2.33 -17.96
C GLU A 371 -27.98 3.16 -17.72
N CYS A 372 -27.81 3.78 -16.55
CA CYS A 372 -26.54 4.41 -16.19
C CYS A 372 -25.41 3.35 -16.11
N PRO A 373 -24.29 3.48 -16.84
CA PRO A 373 -23.22 2.48 -16.78
C PRO A 373 -22.42 2.51 -15.46
N TYR A 374 -22.50 3.62 -14.73
CA TYR A 374 -21.73 3.90 -13.51
C TYR A 374 -22.66 4.11 -12.31
N LEU A 375 -22.70 5.30 -11.70
CA LEU A 375 -23.65 5.63 -10.63
C LEU A 375 -24.98 6.10 -11.23
N CYS A 376 -26.10 5.65 -10.67
CA CYS A 376 -27.42 6.26 -10.85
C CYS A 376 -27.79 6.92 -9.52
N LEU A 377 -27.91 8.25 -9.50
CA LEU A 377 -28.24 9.04 -8.31
C LEU A 377 -29.56 9.78 -8.53
N VAL A 378 -30.43 9.78 -7.51
CA VAL A 378 -31.81 10.29 -7.61
C VAL A 378 -31.91 11.65 -6.92
N SER A 379 -32.60 12.61 -7.53
CA SER A 379 -32.84 13.95 -6.98
C SER A 379 -34.32 14.35 -7.05
N PRO A 380 -34.84 15.13 -6.08
CA PRO A 380 -36.17 15.72 -6.18
C PRO A 380 -36.26 16.67 -7.37
N ASN A 381 -37.28 16.53 -8.21
CA ASN A 381 -37.53 17.45 -9.32
C ASN A 381 -38.34 18.66 -8.80
N PRO A 382 -37.90 19.92 -9.01
CA PRO A 382 -38.68 21.11 -8.65
C PRO A 382 -40.06 21.19 -9.31
N ARG A 383 -40.28 20.50 -10.44
CA ARG A 383 -41.59 20.38 -11.11
C ARG A 383 -42.45 19.21 -10.61
N GLY A 384 -42.02 18.54 -9.54
CA GLY A 384 -42.68 17.36 -8.96
C GLY A 384 -42.08 16.03 -9.44
N GLY A 385 -42.16 15.02 -8.56
CA GLY A 385 -41.61 13.69 -8.79
C GLY A 385 -40.08 13.61 -8.63
N LEU A 386 -39.50 12.51 -9.14
CA LEU A 386 -38.07 12.21 -9.04
C LEU A 386 -37.38 12.38 -10.40
N SER A 387 -36.25 13.08 -10.38
CA SER A 387 -35.23 13.05 -11.44
C SER A 387 -34.14 12.02 -11.09
N TYR A 388 -33.28 11.74 -12.06
CA TYR A 388 -32.06 10.96 -11.85
C TYR A 388 -30.93 11.55 -12.69
N ARG A 389 -29.69 11.30 -12.29
CA ARG A 389 -28.47 11.57 -13.06
C ARG A 389 -27.60 10.33 -13.10
N CYS A 390 -27.03 10.06 -14.27
CA CYS A 390 -25.93 9.12 -14.42
C CYS A 390 -24.62 9.86 -14.11
N GLU A 391 -23.89 9.43 -13.08
CA GLU A 391 -22.72 10.15 -12.57
C GLU A 391 -21.45 9.30 -12.65
N CYS A 392 -20.34 9.98 -12.93
CA CYS A 392 -19.02 9.38 -13.03
C CYS A 392 -18.27 9.35 -11.68
N PRO A 393 -17.22 8.51 -11.54
CA PRO A 393 -16.29 8.59 -10.40
C PRO A 393 -15.62 9.97 -10.27
N THR A 394 -15.03 10.27 -9.11
CA THR A 394 -14.47 11.62 -8.81
C THR A 394 -13.46 12.10 -9.87
N HIS A 395 -13.63 13.34 -10.36
CA HIS A 395 -12.93 13.98 -11.50
C HIS A 395 -13.15 13.35 -12.89
N TYR A 396 -13.80 12.20 -13.02
CA TYR A 396 -14.16 11.66 -14.34
C TYR A 396 -15.37 12.42 -14.90
N THR A 397 -15.36 12.68 -16.21
CA THR A 397 -16.43 13.37 -16.95
C THR A 397 -17.14 12.39 -17.88
N MET A 398 -18.44 12.59 -18.13
CA MET A 398 -19.20 11.69 -19.02
C MET A 398 -19.15 12.19 -20.47
N VAL A 399 -18.56 11.39 -21.35
CA VAL A 399 -18.46 11.64 -22.79
C VAL A 399 -19.01 10.43 -23.54
N ASN A 400 -20.02 10.64 -24.37
CA ASN A 400 -20.70 9.60 -25.17
C ASN A 400 -21.08 8.34 -24.37
N GLY A 401 -21.56 8.51 -23.14
CA GLY A 401 -21.94 7.41 -22.23
C GLY A 401 -20.78 6.74 -21.47
N THR A 402 -19.53 7.10 -21.75
CA THR A 402 -18.33 6.59 -21.06
C THR A 402 -17.77 7.63 -20.09
N CYS A 403 -17.17 7.21 -18.99
CA CYS A 403 -16.50 8.12 -18.05
C CYS A 403 -15.02 8.28 -18.42
N THR A 404 -14.65 9.45 -18.95
CA THR A 404 -13.27 9.81 -19.31
C THR A 404 -12.55 10.54 -18.16
N PRO A 405 -11.29 10.19 -17.83
CA PRO A 405 -10.49 10.91 -16.86
C PRO A 405 -10.11 12.31 -17.39
N PRO A 406 -9.68 13.25 -16.53
CA PRO A 406 -9.16 14.54 -16.98
C PRO A 406 -7.89 14.35 -17.82
N THR A 407 -7.65 15.28 -18.75
CA THR A 407 -6.49 15.25 -19.67
C THR A 407 -5.19 15.72 -19.01
N SER A 408 -5.29 16.63 -18.03
CA SER A 408 -4.18 17.25 -17.32
C SER A 408 -4.55 17.37 -15.84
N TYR A 409 -3.69 16.85 -14.95
CA TYR A 409 -3.91 16.81 -13.50
C TYR A 409 -2.58 16.61 -12.76
N LEU A 410 -2.65 16.52 -11.44
CA LEU A 410 -1.51 16.26 -10.55
C LEU A 410 -1.68 14.90 -9.87
N ILE A 411 -0.59 14.23 -9.54
CA ILE A 411 -0.57 13.04 -8.68
C ILE A 411 0.35 13.33 -7.49
N TYR A 412 -0.14 13.16 -6.27
CA TYR A 412 0.67 13.30 -5.06
C TYR A 412 0.69 12.02 -4.21
N ALA A 413 1.81 11.83 -3.51
CA ALA A 413 2.00 10.77 -2.54
C ALA A 413 1.90 11.30 -1.12
N GLN A 414 1.07 10.62 -0.32
CA GLN A 414 1.31 10.48 1.11
C GLN A 414 2.08 9.17 1.35
N ARG A 415 2.71 9.00 2.52
CA ARG A 415 3.51 7.81 2.87
C ARG A 415 2.89 6.44 2.50
N ASN A 416 1.56 6.29 2.53
CA ASN A 416 0.86 5.04 2.18
C ASN A 416 -0.38 5.25 1.27
N ILE A 417 -0.51 6.39 0.59
CA ILE A 417 -1.67 6.71 -0.27
C ILE A 417 -1.17 7.46 -1.50
N LEU A 418 -1.66 7.08 -2.67
CA LEU A 418 -1.54 7.86 -3.91
C LEU A 418 -2.88 8.53 -4.17
N SER A 419 -2.87 9.82 -4.52
CA SER A 419 -4.08 10.60 -4.82
C SER A 419 -3.90 11.43 -6.09
N ARG A 420 -4.99 11.53 -6.86
CA ARG A 420 -5.13 12.48 -7.96
C ARG A 420 -5.58 13.83 -7.41
N LEU A 421 -4.94 14.92 -7.83
CA LEU A 421 -5.26 16.29 -7.49
C LEU A 421 -5.64 17.08 -8.75
N VAL A 422 -6.71 17.87 -8.66
CA VAL A 422 -7.21 18.76 -9.71
C VAL A 422 -7.29 20.18 -9.14
N THR A 423 -6.91 21.17 -9.95
CA THR A 423 -6.76 22.57 -9.54
C THR A 423 -7.99 23.44 -9.80
N ASP A 424 -9.06 22.85 -10.37
CA ASP A 424 -10.34 23.51 -10.62
C ASP A 424 -11.15 23.66 -9.30
N PRO A 425 -11.41 24.89 -8.81
CA PRO A 425 -12.14 25.13 -7.57
C PRO A 425 -13.63 24.77 -7.63
N ALA A 426 -14.19 24.49 -8.82
CA ALA A 426 -15.56 23.97 -8.95
C ALA A 426 -15.68 22.48 -8.61
N GLN A 427 -14.57 21.75 -8.53
CA GLN A 427 -14.52 20.31 -8.27
C GLN A 427 -14.02 19.98 -6.86
N CYS A 428 -14.09 18.70 -6.49
CA CYS A 428 -13.33 18.19 -5.35
C CYS A 428 -11.83 18.32 -5.68
N PRO A 429 -10.99 18.83 -4.77
CA PRO A 429 -9.57 19.02 -5.07
C PRO A 429 -8.84 17.68 -5.27
N ASP A 430 -9.11 16.66 -4.46
CA ASP A 430 -8.47 15.35 -4.60
C ASP A 430 -9.42 14.14 -4.57
N SER A 431 -8.93 13.06 -5.19
CA SER A 431 -9.49 11.72 -5.10
C SER A 431 -8.36 10.70 -4.89
N PRO A 432 -8.44 9.85 -3.85
CA PRO A 432 -7.48 8.76 -3.66
C PRO A 432 -7.63 7.70 -4.77
N TYR A 433 -6.52 7.07 -5.16
CA TYR A 433 -6.51 5.96 -6.10
C TYR A 433 -6.84 4.62 -5.41
N GLU A 434 -7.58 3.75 -6.09
CA GLU A 434 -8.03 2.44 -5.57
C GLU A 434 -6.93 1.35 -5.67
N ILE A 435 -5.67 1.70 -5.39
CA ILE A 435 -4.51 0.80 -5.52
C ILE A 435 -4.29 0.03 -4.20
N PRO A 436 -4.41 -1.31 -4.17
CA PRO A 436 -4.19 -2.09 -2.96
C PRO A 436 -2.72 -2.10 -2.51
N ASN A 437 -2.51 -2.12 -1.18
CA ASN A 437 -1.21 -2.32 -0.51
C ASN A 437 -0.10 -1.28 -0.80
N VAL A 438 -0.44 -0.06 -1.24
CA VAL A 438 0.48 1.08 -1.32
C VAL A 438 1.01 1.44 0.07
N LYS A 439 2.33 1.32 0.30
CA LYS A 439 2.98 1.54 1.60
C LYS A 439 4.42 2.05 1.41
N ASN A 440 4.88 2.91 2.32
CA ASN A 440 6.24 3.48 2.37
C ASN A 440 6.70 4.13 1.05
N ILE A 441 5.86 4.95 0.42
CA ILE A 441 6.27 5.70 -0.78
C ILE A 441 7.47 6.61 -0.46
N LYS A 442 8.47 6.66 -1.36
CA LYS A 442 9.65 7.55 -1.27
C LYS A 442 9.72 8.60 -2.39
N ALA A 443 9.27 8.25 -3.59
CA ALA A 443 9.08 9.11 -4.77
C ALA A 443 8.14 8.40 -5.75
N LEU A 444 7.56 9.12 -6.71
CA LEU A 444 6.69 8.60 -7.76
C LEU A 444 6.88 9.32 -9.10
N ASP A 445 6.48 8.68 -10.20
CA ASP A 445 6.26 9.38 -11.48
C ASP A 445 5.18 8.66 -12.32
N PHE A 446 4.77 9.25 -13.44
CA PHE A 446 3.65 8.80 -14.26
C PHE A 446 4.08 8.55 -15.72
N ASP A 447 3.70 7.39 -16.26
CA ASP A 447 3.68 7.14 -17.70
C ASP A 447 2.33 7.57 -18.28
N PRO A 448 2.25 8.68 -19.03
CA PRO A 448 1.01 9.15 -19.64
C PRO A 448 0.60 8.39 -20.91
N LEU A 449 1.47 7.59 -21.52
CA LEU A 449 1.14 6.78 -22.69
C LEU A 449 0.52 5.44 -22.28
N GLY A 450 1.10 4.74 -21.31
CA GLY A 450 0.52 3.54 -20.70
C GLY A 450 -0.53 3.81 -19.62
N ARG A 451 -0.67 5.07 -19.18
CA ARG A 451 -1.47 5.51 -18.01
C ARG A 451 -1.11 4.73 -16.74
N GLN A 452 0.18 4.62 -16.44
CA GLN A 452 0.70 3.83 -15.32
C GLN A 452 1.46 4.69 -14.31
N ILE A 453 1.18 4.46 -13.02
CA ILE A 453 1.84 5.16 -11.91
C ILE A 453 2.97 4.27 -11.43
N TYR A 454 4.19 4.83 -11.39
CA TYR A 454 5.41 4.20 -10.88
C TYR A 454 5.75 4.80 -9.52
N TRP A 455 6.18 3.99 -8.55
CA TRP A 455 6.63 4.51 -7.25
C TRP A 455 7.64 3.62 -6.52
N ILE A 456 8.46 4.23 -5.68
CA ILE A 456 9.46 3.54 -4.85
C ILE A 456 8.84 3.12 -3.51
N ASP A 457 8.85 1.82 -3.19
CA ASP A 457 8.59 1.31 -1.83
C ASP A 457 9.90 1.30 -1.02
N SER A 458 10.02 2.25 -0.09
CA SER A 458 11.25 2.50 0.68
C SER A 458 11.62 1.36 1.66
N LYS A 459 10.74 0.38 1.89
CA LYS A 459 11.02 -0.79 2.74
C LYS A 459 11.39 -2.03 1.93
N LEU A 460 10.78 -2.21 0.77
CA LEU A 460 11.13 -3.32 -0.12
C LEU A 460 12.36 -3.03 -0.99
N GLN A 461 12.72 -1.74 -1.15
CA GLN A 461 13.72 -1.28 -2.12
C GLN A 461 13.37 -1.80 -3.52
N ALA A 462 12.12 -1.53 -3.91
CA ALA A 462 11.55 -1.98 -5.16
C ALA A 462 10.72 -0.86 -5.80
N ILE A 463 10.78 -0.77 -7.12
CA ILE A 463 9.90 0.08 -7.92
C ILE A 463 8.64 -0.74 -8.20
N LYS A 464 7.48 -0.21 -7.81
CA LYS A 464 6.17 -0.77 -8.07
C LYS A 464 5.47 0.00 -9.18
N ARG A 465 4.50 -0.65 -9.82
CA ARG A 465 3.70 -0.10 -10.90
C ARG A 465 2.24 -0.52 -10.75
N ALA A 466 1.33 0.36 -11.12
CA ALA A 466 -0.10 0.09 -11.24
C ALA A 466 -0.69 0.91 -12.41
N SER A 467 -1.82 0.46 -12.97
CA SER A 467 -2.63 1.30 -13.84
C SER A 467 -3.38 2.35 -13.00
N GLU A 468 -3.67 3.51 -13.59
CA GLU A 468 -4.45 4.60 -12.96
C GLU A 468 -5.80 4.13 -12.38
N ASN A 469 -6.39 3.07 -12.94
CA ASN A 469 -7.65 2.49 -12.47
C ASN A 469 -7.52 1.56 -11.24
N GLY A 470 -6.33 1.46 -10.63
CA GLY A 470 -6.07 0.58 -9.48
C GLY A 470 -5.68 -0.86 -9.82
N SER A 471 -5.79 -1.26 -11.10
CA SER A 471 -5.47 -2.61 -11.57
C SER A 471 -3.99 -2.80 -11.93
N SER A 472 -3.63 -4.02 -12.35
CA SER A 472 -2.29 -4.44 -12.78
C SER A 472 -1.16 -4.05 -11.81
N VAL A 473 -1.40 -4.18 -10.49
CA VAL A 473 -0.40 -3.87 -9.46
C VAL A 473 0.70 -4.92 -9.46
N GLU A 474 1.92 -4.51 -9.79
CA GLU A 474 3.09 -5.39 -9.81
C GLU A 474 4.33 -4.73 -9.21
N ILE A 475 5.34 -5.56 -8.88
CA ILE A 475 6.71 -5.08 -8.69
C ILE A 475 7.33 -5.00 -10.09
N PHE A 476 7.66 -3.79 -10.53
CA PHE A 476 8.28 -3.54 -11.83
C PHE A 476 9.78 -3.87 -11.81
N TYR A 477 10.47 -3.47 -10.74
CA TYR A 477 11.90 -3.72 -10.52
C TYR A 477 12.20 -3.92 -9.03
N ASN A 478 13.13 -4.81 -8.70
CA ASN A 478 13.44 -5.22 -7.32
C ASN A 478 14.96 -5.29 -7.14
N THR A 479 15.53 -4.52 -6.22
CA THR A 479 17.00 -4.46 -6.08
C THR A 479 17.59 -5.71 -5.43
N ASN A 480 16.76 -6.52 -4.76
CA ASN A 480 17.17 -7.73 -4.05
C ASN A 480 17.53 -8.91 -4.98
N THR A 481 17.36 -8.80 -6.30
CA THR A 481 17.79 -9.81 -7.29
C THR A 481 19.24 -9.62 -7.74
N TYR A 482 19.90 -8.52 -7.36
CA TYR A 482 21.26 -8.19 -7.77
C TYR A 482 22.27 -8.44 -6.64
N THR A 483 23.50 -8.79 -7.00
CA THR A 483 24.59 -9.06 -6.03
C THR A 483 24.97 -7.81 -5.21
N THR A 484 24.78 -6.62 -5.78
CA THR A 484 24.91 -5.34 -5.07
C THR A 484 23.53 -4.80 -4.71
N PHE A 485 23.21 -4.79 -3.41
CA PHE A 485 22.00 -4.17 -2.89
C PHE A 485 21.97 -2.67 -3.24
N GLN A 486 20.94 -2.22 -3.97
CA GLN A 486 20.77 -0.82 -4.37
C GLN A 486 19.71 -0.15 -3.48
N ILE A 487 19.99 1.07 -3.00
CA ILE A 487 19.04 1.91 -2.25
C ILE A 487 18.43 2.94 -3.19
N LEU A 488 17.18 2.73 -3.58
CA LEU A 488 16.41 3.62 -4.46
C LEU A 488 16.09 4.95 -3.76
N PHE A 489 16.33 6.08 -4.42
CA PHE A 489 16.10 7.41 -3.84
C PHE A 489 15.01 8.21 -4.56
N ASP A 490 15.09 8.30 -5.89
CA ASP A 490 14.16 9.05 -6.74
C ASP A 490 14.07 8.40 -8.13
N LEU A 491 13.02 8.68 -8.92
CA LEU A 491 12.83 8.18 -10.28
C LEU A 491 12.09 9.17 -11.20
N VAL A 492 12.32 9.06 -12.51
CA VAL A 492 11.56 9.78 -13.56
C VAL A 492 11.33 8.88 -14.78
N VAL A 493 10.27 9.15 -15.53
CA VAL A 493 9.79 8.37 -16.68
C VAL A 493 10.01 9.13 -17.99
N ASP A 494 10.74 8.51 -18.91
CA ASP A 494 10.81 8.92 -20.32
C ASP A 494 9.77 8.12 -21.12
N ALA A 495 8.66 8.78 -21.44
CA ALA A 495 7.55 8.18 -22.19
C ALA A 495 7.88 7.96 -23.67
N TYR A 496 8.73 8.80 -24.30
CA TYR A 496 9.09 8.64 -25.71
C TYR A 496 10.00 7.43 -25.93
N ASN A 497 10.99 7.25 -25.05
CA ASN A 497 11.96 6.17 -25.14
C ASN A 497 11.48 4.89 -24.44
N GLY A 498 10.44 4.97 -23.59
CA GLY A 498 9.97 3.85 -22.79
C GLY A 498 11.01 3.40 -21.76
N ILE A 499 11.63 4.37 -21.07
CA ILE A 499 12.73 4.13 -20.12
C ILE A 499 12.41 4.80 -18.78
N LEU A 500 12.67 4.09 -17.69
CA LEU A 500 12.61 4.63 -16.34
C LEU A 500 14.03 4.92 -15.85
N PHE A 501 14.31 6.16 -15.50
CA PHE A 501 15.55 6.58 -14.86
C PHE A 501 15.39 6.63 -13.35
N TYR A 502 16.40 6.24 -12.58
CA TYR A 502 16.38 6.34 -11.11
C TYR A 502 17.76 6.57 -10.49
N THR A 503 17.78 7.18 -9.30
CA THR A 503 18.99 7.40 -8.50
C THR A 503 19.16 6.36 -7.41
N CYS A 504 20.42 5.97 -7.20
CA CYS A 504 20.82 5.02 -6.18
C CYS A 504 21.69 5.70 -5.10
N ALA A 505 21.22 5.67 -3.85
CA ALA A 505 21.81 6.42 -2.74
C ALA A 505 23.11 5.83 -2.18
N ASN A 506 23.41 4.56 -2.42
CA ASN A 506 24.64 3.90 -1.95
C ASN A 506 25.66 3.61 -3.07
N THR A 507 25.22 3.38 -4.31
CA THR A 507 26.16 3.28 -5.46
C THR A 507 26.46 4.63 -6.11
N ASN A 508 25.78 5.71 -5.70
CA ASN A 508 25.91 7.08 -6.22
C ASN A 508 25.86 7.17 -7.76
N ALA A 509 24.99 6.37 -8.36
CA ALA A 509 24.78 6.31 -9.80
C ALA A 509 23.34 6.65 -10.18
N ILE A 510 23.18 7.08 -11.42
CA ILE A 510 21.92 7.19 -12.15
C ILE A 510 21.86 6.02 -13.12
N TYR A 511 20.78 5.26 -13.06
CA TYR A 511 20.54 4.10 -13.91
C TYR A 511 19.29 4.30 -14.77
N GLY A 512 19.24 3.65 -15.93
CA GLY A 512 18.05 3.51 -16.77
C GLY A 512 17.62 2.05 -16.87
N ILE A 513 16.31 1.78 -16.83
CA ILE A 513 15.70 0.46 -17.10
C ILE A 513 14.73 0.62 -18.27
N LYS A 514 14.81 -0.26 -19.26
CA LYS A 514 13.87 -0.25 -20.39
C LYS A 514 12.54 -0.90 -20.00
N MET A 515 11.42 -0.18 -20.17
CA MET A 515 10.10 -0.64 -19.73
C MET A 515 9.60 -1.90 -20.45
N SER A 516 10.08 -2.15 -21.67
CA SER A 516 9.80 -3.38 -22.42
C SER A 516 10.66 -4.58 -22.00
N ASN A 517 11.82 -4.35 -21.38
CA ASN A 517 12.80 -5.39 -21.02
C ASN A 517 13.33 -5.16 -19.60
N LYS A 518 12.53 -5.59 -18.62
CA LYS A 518 12.74 -5.32 -17.18
C LYS A 518 14.06 -5.86 -16.60
N SER A 519 14.75 -6.77 -17.29
CA SER A 519 16.01 -7.38 -16.83
C SER A 519 17.25 -6.55 -17.14
N GLU A 520 17.19 -5.61 -18.08
CA GLU A 520 18.34 -4.80 -18.48
C GLU A 520 18.34 -3.44 -17.77
N GLN A 521 19.38 -3.24 -16.97
CA GLN A 521 19.72 -2.02 -16.25
C GLN A 521 21.00 -1.46 -16.88
N TYR A 522 21.01 -0.19 -17.27
CA TYR A 522 22.17 0.48 -17.84
C TYR A 522 22.63 1.65 -16.96
N ILE A 523 23.94 1.92 -16.92
CA ILE A 523 24.49 3.12 -16.27
C ILE A 523 24.34 4.33 -17.20
N VAL A 524 23.71 5.39 -16.69
CA VAL A 524 23.62 6.71 -17.36
C VAL A 524 24.70 7.65 -16.82
N TYR A 525 24.92 7.60 -15.51
CA TYR A 525 25.98 8.37 -14.86
C TYR A 525 26.44 7.65 -13.58
N LYS A 526 27.75 7.61 -13.34
CA LYS A 526 28.34 7.09 -12.10
C LYS A 526 29.13 8.21 -11.43
N GLY A 527 28.81 8.52 -10.16
CA GLY A 527 29.58 9.47 -9.38
C GLY A 527 30.97 8.92 -9.04
N GLY A 528 31.99 9.77 -9.18
CA GLY A 528 33.27 9.58 -8.51
C GLY A 528 33.16 9.89 -7.01
N GLU A 529 34.30 9.98 -6.32
CA GLU A 529 34.30 10.33 -4.89
C GLU A 529 33.65 11.70 -4.63
N GLY A 530 32.99 11.83 -3.48
CA GLY A 530 32.22 13.02 -3.09
C GLY A 530 30.85 13.20 -3.78
N VAL A 531 30.70 12.76 -5.02
CA VAL A 531 29.49 12.96 -5.86
C VAL A 531 28.33 12.04 -5.42
N LYS A 532 27.13 12.60 -5.30
CA LYS A 532 25.92 11.94 -4.78
C LYS A 532 24.66 12.41 -5.52
N PRO A 533 24.31 11.83 -6.70
CA PRO A 533 23.09 12.18 -7.42
C PRO A 533 21.85 11.74 -6.63
N ARG A 534 20.84 12.61 -6.48
CA ARG A 534 19.65 12.37 -5.63
C ARG A 534 18.33 12.70 -6.32
N HIS A 535 17.83 13.94 -6.24
CA HIS A 535 16.56 14.30 -6.88
C HIS A 535 16.74 14.34 -8.41
N LEU A 536 15.74 13.91 -9.17
CA LEU A 536 15.76 13.83 -10.64
C LEU A 536 14.68 14.73 -11.28
N ALA A 537 14.95 15.22 -12.50
CA ALA A 537 13.94 15.78 -13.39
C ALA A 537 14.32 15.54 -14.86
N LEU A 538 13.33 15.41 -15.74
CA LEU A 538 13.51 15.11 -17.16
C LEU A 538 12.89 16.21 -18.05
N HIS A 539 13.63 16.65 -19.07
CA HIS A 539 13.07 17.40 -20.20
C HIS A 539 12.96 16.45 -21.39
N GLN A 540 11.82 15.77 -21.50
CA GLN A 540 11.58 14.69 -22.46
C GLN A 540 11.74 15.15 -23.92
N ASP A 541 11.24 16.33 -24.28
CA ASP A 541 11.24 16.82 -25.68
C ASP A 541 12.64 17.24 -26.17
N ARG A 542 13.60 17.42 -25.26
CA ARG A 542 15.01 17.75 -25.59
C ARG A 542 16.00 16.64 -25.22
N GLY A 543 15.55 15.55 -24.62
CA GLY A 543 16.41 14.45 -24.15
C GLY A 543 17.45 14.89 -23.11
N LEU A 544 17.07 15.79 -22.19
CA LEU A 544 17.97 16.33 -21.15
C LEU A 544 17.53 15.85 -19.76
N LEU A 545 18.48 15.29 -19.00
CA LEU A 545 18.28 14.82 -17.64
C LEU A 545 18.94 15.78 -16.65
N PHE A 546 18.25 16.09 -15.56
CA PHE A 546 18.68 17.01 -14.52
C PHE A 546 18.69 16.31 -13.17
N TRP A 547 19.65 16.64 -12.30
CA TRP A 547 19.69 16.10 -10.94
C TRP A 547 20.33 17.04 -9.92
N SER A 548 19.97 16.85 -8.65
CA SER A 548 20.70 17.44 -7.52
C SER A 548 21.88 16.55 -7.12
N ASP A 549 23.09 17.11 -7.08
CA ASP A 549 24.29 16.46 -6.56
C ASP A 549 24.57 16.91 -5.12
N LEU A 550 24.49 15.98 -4.15
CA LEU A 550 24.67 16.25 -2.72
C LEU A 550 26.11 15.98 -2.24
N ASN A 551 27.07 16.67 -2.87
CA ASN A 551 28.47 16.75 -2.44
C ASN A 551 28.63 17.78 -1.27
N GLU A 552 29.80 18.39 -1.05
CA GLU A 552 29.97 19.43 0.00
C GLU A 552 29.35 20.79 -0.37
N LYS A 553 29.26 21.11 -1.67
CA LYS A 553 28.61 22.28 -2.26
C LYS A 553 27.54 21.77 -3.21
N HIS A 554 26.27 21.74 -2.78
CA HIS A 554 25.24 21.08 -3.58
C HIS A 554 25.05 21.82 -4.92
N ASN A 555 24.93 21.04 -6.00
CA ASN A 555 24.81 21.55 -7.36
C ASN A 555 23.55 21.00 -8.04
N ILE A 556 22.94 21.76 -8.94
CA ILE A 556 22.03 21.23 -9.96
C ILE A 556 22.85 20.99 -11.22
N VAL A 557 22.81 19.76 -11.72
CA VAL A 557 23.59 19.28 -12.86
C VAL A 557 22.63 18.83 -13.96
N ARG A 558 22.99 19.09 -15.21
CA ARG A 558 22.34 18.61 -16.42
C ARG A 558 23.27 17.68 -17.17
N CYS A 559 22.74 16.64 -17.81
CA CYS A 559 23.35 15.96 -18.95
C CYS A 559 22.30 15.72 -20.05
N ARG A 560 22.74 15.14 -21.17
CA ARG A 560 21.85 14.47 -22.14
C ARG A 560 21.55 13.05 -21.62
N ILE A 561 20.41 12.46 -21.98
CA ILE A 561 19.96 11.14 -21.44
C ILE A 561 20.92 9.96 -21.69
N ASP A 562 21.90 10.11 -22.58
CA ASP A 562 23.00 9.16 -22.81
C ASP A 562 24.22 9.37 -21.89
N GLY A 563 24.14 10.32 -20.95
CA GLY A 563 25.22 10.73 -20.05
C GLY A 563 26.10 11.86 -20.59
N ALA A 564 26.01 12.19 -21.88
CA ALA A 564 26.91 13.15 -22.54
C ALA A 564 26.61 14.61 -22.18
N LYS A 565 27.55 15.51 -22.51
CA LYS A 565 27.43 16.99 -22.40
C LYS A 565 26.97 17.46 -21.00
N LYS A 566 27.63 16.93 -19.95
CA LYS A 566 27.39 17.31 -18.55
C LYS A 566 27.71 18.79 -18.30
N LEU A 567 26.83 19.49 -17.59
CA LEU A 567 26.93 20.92 -17.24
C LEU A 567 26.38 21.16 -15.83
N ILE A 568 27.04 22.00 -15.02
CA ILE A 568 26.47 22.52 -13.76
C ILE A 568 25.70 23.80 -14.10
N ILE A 569 24.40 23.84 -13.78
CA ILE A 569 23.51 24.97 -14.11
C ILE A 569 23.16 25.84 -12.89
N ALA A 570 23.36 25.31 -11.68
CA ALA A 570 23.33 26.06 -10.44
C ALA A 570 24.27 25.39 -9.43
N GLY A 571 24.96 26.19 -8.63
CA GLY A 571 25.89 25.70 -7.61
C GLY A 571 25.87 26.55 -6.35
N ASP A 572 26.68 26.13 -5.38
CA ASP A 572 26.75 26.67 -4.02
C ASP A 572 25.39 26.67 -3.28
N LEU A 573 24.62 25.60 -3.50
CA LEU A 573 23.34 25.38 -2.81
C LEU A 573 23.55 24.62 -1.48
N LEU A 574 22.69 24.90 -0.52
CA LEU A 574 22.61 24.18 0.76
C LEU A 574 21.24 23.50 0.86
N HIS A 575 21.22 22.22 1.22
CA HIS A 575 20.02 21.39 1.34
C HIS A 575 19.02 21.53 0.18
N VAL A 576 19.41 21.09 -1.03
CA VAL A 576 18.49 20.95 -2.16
C VAL A 576 17.48 19.84 -1.83
N THR A 577 16.19 20.12 -2.00
CA THR A 577 15.09 19.20 -1.66
C THR A 577 14.29 18.72 -2.86
N SER A 578 14.26 19.47 -3.96
CA SER A 578 13.56 19.08 -5.19
C SER A 578 14.04 19.88 -6.41
N VAL A 579 13.83 19.32 -7.60
CA VAL A 579 14.10 19.93 -8.91
C VAL A 579 12.99 19.50 -9.87
N THR A 580 12.55 20.38 -10.76
CA THR A 580 11.61 20.07 -11.85
C THR A 580 11.92 20.91 -13.08
N VAL A 581 11.33 20.58 -14.23
CA VAL A 581 11.54 21.31 -15.49
C VAL A 581 10.20 21.66 -16.14
N ASP A 582 10.08 22.89 -16.60
CA ASP A 582 9.03 23.34 -17.50
C ASP A 582 9.43 22.99 -18.94
N THR A 583 8.73 22.02 -19.54
CA THR A 583 8.97 21.60 -20.92
C THR A 583 8.56 22.66 -21.94
N GLU A 584 7.54 23.48 -21.65
CA GLU A 584 7.02 24.53 -22.54
C GLU A 584 7.97 25.74 -22.58
N LEU A 585 8.32 26.30 -21.41
CA LEU A 585 9.14 27.51 -21.29
C LEU A 585 10.64 27.23 -21.19
N HIS A 586 11.03 25.96 -21.07
CA HIS A 586 12.43 25.53 -20.99
C HIS A 586 13.17 26.13 -19.78
N ASN A 587 12.49 26.19 -18.64
CA ASN A 587 13.04 26.66 -17.36
C ASN A 587 13.17 25.50 -16.37
N VAL A 588 14.24 25.49 -15.58
CA VAL A 588 14.45 24.57 -14.46
C VAL A 588 14.10 25.28 -13.17
N TYR A 589 13.27 24.67 -12.34
CA TYR A 589 12.88 25.17 -11.03
C TYR A 589 13.44 24.24 -9.95
N PHE A 590 13.94 24.78 -8.85
CA PHE A 590 14.51 23.97 -7.77
C PHE A 590 14.32 24.63 -6.40
N SER A 591 14.20 23.79 -5.37
CA SER A 591 14.05 24.23 -3.98
C SER A 591 15.26 23.84 -3.14
N TYR A 592 15.74 24.78 -2.32
CA TYR A 592 16.83 24.55 -1.39
C TYR A 592 16.69 25.46 -0.16
N ASN A 593 16.94 24.94 1.04
CA ASN A 593 16.93 25.70 2.31
C ASN A 593 15.74 26.69 2.48
N GLY A 594 14.52 26.29 2.11
CA GLY A 594 13.32 27.14 2.23
C GLY A 594 13.19 28.25 1.17
N ILE A 595 13.94 28.17 0.07
CA ILE A 595 13.90 29.09 -1.08
C ILE A 595 13.52 28.30 -2.34
N VAL A 596 12.76 28.92 -3.25
CA VAL A 596 12.52 28.42 -4.61
C VAL A 596 13.12 29.39 -5.63
N GLU A 597 13.97 28.86 -6.50
CA GLU A 597 14.59 29.57 -7.63
C GLU A 597 14.18 28.95 -8.98
N MET A 598 14.36 29.73 -10.04
CA MET A 598 14.30 29.26 -11.43
C MET A 598 15.57 29.66 -12.19
N THR A 599 15.89 28.96 -13.27
CA THR A 599 16.92 29.33 -14.25
C THR A 599 16.61 28.71 -15.62
N ASP A 600 17.25 29.18 -16.70
CA ASP A 600 17.14 28.54 -18.01
C ASP A 600 17.90 27.19 -18.05
N LEU A 601 17.64 26.36 -19.08
CA LEU A 601 18.28 25.03 -19.19
C LEU A 601 19.82 25.04 -19.12
N ASN A 602 20.49 26.16 -19.37
CA ASN A 602 21.95 26.30 -19.35
C ASN A 602 22.48 27.01 -18.08
N GLY A 603 21.59 27.58 -17.24
CA GLY A 603 21.94 28.18 -15.94
C GLY A 603 22.11 29.71 -15.92
N ASN A 604 21.95 30.42 -17.04
CA ASN A 604 22.33 31.85 -17.11
C ASN A 604 21.34 32.77 -16.38
N ASN A 605 20.04 32.61 -16.61
CA ASN A 605 18.99 33.50 -16.12
C ASN A 605 18.45 33.08 -14.74
N ARG A 606 19.35 32.86 -13.77
CA ARG A 606 19.00 32.42 -12.41
C ARG A 606 18.28 33.53 -11.61
N GLN A 607 17.10 33.23 -11.08
CA GLN A 607 16.24 34.19 -10.36
C GLN A 607 15.55 33.53 -9.13
N VAL A 608 15.34 34.32 -8.07
CA VAL A 608 14.58 33.90 -6.88
C VAL A 608 13.10 34.20 -7.06
N LEU A 609 12.25 33.19 -6.90
CA LEU A 609 10.79 33.32 -6.99
C LEU A 609 10.14 33.42 -5.60
N ILE A 610 10.52 32.55 -4.67
CA ILE A 610 9.88 32.47 -3.34
C ILE A 610 10.95 32.39 -2.27
N LYS A 611 10.88 33.30 -1.29
CA LYS A 611 11.85 33.44 -0.18
C LYS A 611 11.18 33.59 1.20
N THR A 612 9.86 33.53 1.27
CA THR A 612 9.07 33.79 2.48
C THR A 612 7.94 32.77 2.62
N ASN A 613 7.59 32.48 3.89
CA ASN A 613 6.52 31.55 4.26
C ASN A 613 6.69 30.15 3.65
N LEU A 614 7.93 29.66 3.52
CA LEU A 614 8.25 28.27 3.22
C LEU A 614 8.99 27.69 4.43
N LYS A 615 8.64 26.48 4.88
CA LYS A 615 9.38 25.78 5.94
C LYS A 615 10.19 24.64 5.33
N HIS A 616 9.50 23.73 4.65
CA HIS A 616 10.07 22.50 4.14
C HIS A 616 9.37 22.04 2.86
N VAL A 617 9.64 22.78 1.76
CA VAL A 617 9.33 22.31 0.40
C VAL A 617 10.06 21.00 0.17
N MET A 618 9.30 19.92 -0.05
CA MET A 618 9.82 18.55 -0.18
C MET A 618 9.66 18.01 -1.61
N SER A 619 8.69 18.51 -2.38
CA SER A 619 8.63 18.31 -3.85
C SER A 619 7.88 19.45 -4.53
N LEU A 620 8.18 19.69 -5.81
CA LEU A 620 7.60 20.75 -6.64
C LEU A 620 7.49 20.31 -8.11
N THR A 621 6.43 20.74 -8.79
CA THR A 621 6.14 20.37 -10.19
C THR A 621 5.43 21.50 -10.92
N VAL A 622 5.51 21.53 -12.26
CA VAL A 622 4.88 22.56 -13.10
C VAL A 622 3.57 22.03 -13.68
N HIS A 623 2.50 22.81 -13.59
CA HIS A 623 1.16 22.46 -14.07
C HIS A 623 0.52 23.67 -14.77
N GLY A 624 0.60 23.68 -16.11
CA GLY A 624 0.17 24.80 -16.94
C GLY A 624 0.89 26.11 -16.56
N PRO A 625 0.18 27.21 -16.24
CA PRO A 625 0.79 28.48 -15.87
C PRO A 625 1.35 28.52 -14.43
N ASN A 626 1.16 27.47 -13.64
CA ASN A 626 1.48 27.47 -12.21
C ASN A 626 2.61 26.50 -11.88
N LEU A 627 3.42 26.89 -10.89
CA LEU A 627 4.27 26.00 -10.12
C LEU A 627 3.46 25.54 -8.89
N VAL A 628 3.46 24.24 -8.62
CA VAL A 628 2.76 23.63 -7.48
C VAL A 628 3.78 22.90 -6.61
N TYR A 629 3.73 23.11 -5.31
CA TYR A 629 4.66 22.49 -4.36
C TYR A 629 3.97 22.05 -3.08
N LEU A 630 4.58 21.09 -2.40
CA LEU A 630 4.14 20.59 -1.09
C LEU A 630 5.10 21.03 0.01
N ASP A 631 4.55 21.55 1.11
CA ASP A 631 5.29 21.76 2.36
C ASP A 631 4.91 20.67 3.35
N ARG A 632 5.91 19.87 3.75
CA ARG A 632 5.71 18.69 4.58
C ARG A 632 5.50 19.02 6.06
N GLU A 633 5.93 20.18 6.52
CA GLU A 633 5.78 20.60 7.92
C GLU A 633 4.44 21.29 8.15
N GLU A 634 4.01 22.14 7.23
CA GLU A 634 2.67 22.76 7.25
C GLU A 634 1.55 21.80 6.83
N GLN A 635 1.88 20.68 6.17
CA GLN A 635 0.91 19.69 5.66
C GLN A 635 -0.05 20.29 4.61
N ILE A 636 0.50 21.11 3.71
CA ILE A 636 -0.23 21.83 2.65
C ILE A 636 0.36 21.55 1.27
N ILE A 637 -0.47 21.73 0.25
CA ILE A 637 -0.08 21.84 -1.16
C ILE A 637 -0.52 23.22 -1.65
N GLU A 638 0.41 24.01 -2.17
CA GLU A 638 0.18 25.38 -2.64
C GLU A 638 0.46 25.49 -4.14
N SER A 639 -0.28 26.37 -4.81
CA SER A 639 -0.12 26.71 -6.22
C SER A 639 0.18 28.20 -6.37
N VAL A 640 1.09 28.53 -7.28
CA VAL A 640 1.55 29.90 -7.52
C VAL A 640 1.97 30.09 -8.99
N HIS A 641 1.83 31.30 -9.54
CA HIS A 641 2.14 31.55 -10.96
C HIS A 641 3.64 31.43 -11.26
N LYS A 642 4.01 30.66 -12.31
CA LYS A 642 5.37 30.14 -12.56
C LYS A 642 6.43 31.16 -12.97
N LEU A 643 6.06 32.42 -13.21
CA LEU A 643 6.98 33.47 -13.68
C LEU A 643 7.22 34.64 -12.70
N ASN A 644 6.35 34.84 -11.72
CA ASN A 644 6.38 36.04 -10.88
C ASN A 644 5.92 35.81 -9.43
N ALA A 645 5.73 34.55 -9.02
CA ALA A 645 5.22 34.15 -7.71
C ALA A 645 3.86 34.79 -7.29
N SER A 646 3.08 35.29 -8.25
CA SER A 646 1.75 35.88 -7.98
C SER A 646 0.66 34.82 -7.80
N ASN A 647 -0.50 35.22 -7.28
CA ASN A 647 -1.68 34.37 -7.06
C ASN A 647 -1.40 33.12 -6.22
N ARG A 648 -0.44 33.19 -5.28
CA ARG A 648 -0.14 32.11 -4.31
C ARG A 648 -1.36 31.79 -3.48
N HIS A 649 -1.81 30.54 -3.52
CA HIS A 649 -2.94 30.06 -2.73
C HIS A 649 -2.75 28.59 -2.32
N ILE A 650 -3.44 28.20 -1.25
CA ILE A 650 -3.47 26.82 -0.77
C ILE A 650 -4.52 26.05 -1.60
N VAL A 651 -4.09 24.97 -2.25
CA VAL A 651 -4.98 24.04 -2.97
C VAL A 651 -5.52 22.97 -2.02
N LEU A 652 -4.65 22.47 -1.12
CA LEU A 652 -5.00 21.50 -0.09
C LEU A 652 -4.29 21.80 1.23
N SER A 653 -4.94 21.47 2.34
CA SER A 653 -4.38 21.62 3.69
C SER A 653 -4.72 20.42 4.57
N HIS A 654 -4.02 20.29 5.71
CA HIS A 654 -4.21 19.21 6.68
C HIS A 654 -3.92 17.81 6.09
N VAL A 655 -3.01 17.71 5.10
CA VAL A 655 -2.65 16.45 4.44
C VAL A 655 -1.38 15.88 5.09
N PRO A 656 -1.48 14.91 6.02
CA PRO A 656 -0.32 14.42 6.76
C PRO A 656 0.61 13.58 5.90
N HIS A 657 1.90 13.61 6.23
CA HIS A 657 2.92 12.74 5.64
C HIS A 657 2.99 12.82 4.10
N LEU A 658 2.82 14.02 3.52
CA LEU A 658 3.17 14.32 2.14
C LEU A 658 4.63 13.90 1.86
N ILE A 659 4.85 13.30 0.69
CA ILE A 659 6.15 12.79 0.24
C ILE A 659 6.56 13.46 -1.07
N ASP A 660 5.68 13.48 -2.07
CA ASP A 660 6.04 13.81 -3.45
C ASP A 660 4.82 14.25 -4.29
N ILE A 661 5.04 14.97 -5.40
CA ILE A 661 4.02 15.42 -6.35
C ILE A 661 4.58 15.56 -7.77
N VAL A 662 3.86 15.02 -8.76
CA VAL A 662 4.18 15.13 -10.19
C VAL A 662 2.99 15.60 -11.00
N HIS A 663 3.25 16.18 -12.17
CA HIS A 663 2.23 16.51 -13.15
C HIS A 663 1.97 15.33 -14.10
N ALA A 664 0.72 14.85 -14.12
CA ALA A 664 0.22 13.92 -15.12
C ALA A 664 -0.45 14.73 -16.25
N GLY A 665 0.27 14.92 -17.35
CA GLY A 665 -0.20 15.62 -18.55
C GLY A 665 -0.12 14.76 -19.82
N PRO A 666 -0.70 15.21 -20.94
CA PRO A 666 -0.60 14.52 -22.22
C PRO A 666 0.80 14.73 -22.84
N VAL A 667 1.30 13.70 -23.53
CA VAL A 667 2.55 13.78 -24.32
C VAL A 667 2.25 14.28 -25.73
N ASN A 668 3.21 15.00 -26.33
CA ASN A 668 3.10 15.46 -27.71
C ASN A 668 3.28 14.28 -28.69
N VAL A 669 2.18 13.71 -29.15
CA VAL A 669 2.16 12.61 -30.15
C VAL A 669 2.71 12.99 -31.53
N GLN A 670 2.98 14.28 -31.79
CA GLN A 670 3.66 14.74 -33.01
C GLN A 670 5.20 14.85 -32.83
N HIS A 671 5.73 14.57 -31.63
CA HIS A 671 7.16 14.63 -31.37
C HIS A 671 7.92 13.52 -32.09
N VAL A 672 9.10 13.86 -32.63
CA VAL A 672 9.85 13.00 -33.56
C VAL A 672 10.28 11.66 -32.95
N CYS A 673 10.43 11.60 -31.62
CA CYS A 673 10.77 10.36 -30.91
C CYS A 673 9.57 9.46 -30.57
N TYR A 674 8.32 9.90 -30.75
CA TYR A 674 7.11 9.13 -30.39
C TYR A 674 6.98 7.80 -31.16
N GLN A 675 7.50 7.73 -32.39
CA GLN A 675 7.61 6.50 -33.18
C GLN A 675 9.06 6.29 -33.66
N SER A 676 10.01 6.41 -32.74
CA SER A 676 11.43 6.30 -33.07
C SER A 676 11.85 4.90 -33.51
N PRO A 677 12.68 4.76 -34.57
CA PRO A 677 13.33 3.51 -34.93
C PRO A 677 14.59 3.21 -34.10
N CYS A 678 14.93 4.03 -33.09
CA CYS A 678 16.09 3.81 -32.23
C CYS A 678 15.87 2.62 -31.27
N SER A 679 16.93 1.85 -31.03
CA SER A 679 16.87 0.68 -30.14
C SER A 679 16.88 1.03 -28.65
N HIS A 680 17.49 2.15 -28.24
CA HIS A 680 17.65 2.56 -26.84
C HIS A 680 17.24 4.01 -26.62
N TYR A 681 18.09 4.99 -26.92
CA TYR A 681 17.74 6.41 -26.80
C TYR A 681 17.47 7.04 -28.16
N CYS A 682 16.40 7.83 -28.22
CA CYS A 682 16.09 8.79 -29.25
C CYS A 682 16.31 10.21 -28.69
N LEU A 683 17.02 11.03 -29.46
CA LEU A 683 17.26 12.44 -29.19
C LEU A 683 16.66 13.25 -30.33
N ALA A 684 15.85 14.26 -30.02
CA ALA A 684 15.41 15.25 -30.98
C ALA A 684 16.46 16.36 -31.08
N VAL A 685 17.20 16.40 -32.19
CA VAL A 685 18.19 17.45 -32.48
C VAL A 685 17.77 18.15 -33.77
N ASP A 686 17.49 19.46 -33.68
CA ASP A 686 17.05 20.31 -34.78
C ASP A 686 15.87 19.74 -35.60
N GLY A 687 14.96 19.02 -34.93
CA GLY A 687 13.79 18.38 -35.53
C GLY A 687 14.05 17.01 -36.18
N GLN A 688 15.26 16.45 -36.05
CA GLN A 688 15.63 15.13 -36.56
C GLN A 688 15.89 14.13 -35.43
N VAL A 689 15.72 12.84 -35.73
CA VAL A 689 16.05 11.73 -34.83
C VAL A 689 17.55 11.47 -34.87
N GLN A 690 18.24 11.69 -33.75
CA GLN A 690 19.56 11.13 -33.49
C GLN A 690 19.41 9.97 -32.49
N CYS A 691 19.80 8.76 -32.88
CA CYS A 691 19.87 7.65 -31.92
C CYS A 691 21.14 7.74 -31.06
N ALA A 692 21.04 7.34 -29.80
CA ALA A 692 22.15 7.23 -28.87
C ALA A 692 22.03 5.98 -27.99
N CYS A 693 23.10 5.65 -27.30
CA CYS A 693 23.27 4.41 -26.56
C CYS A 693 23.70 4.66 -25.10
N PRO A 694 23.38 3.76 -24.16
CA PRO A 694 23.96 3.77 -22.81
C PRO A 694 25.48 3.54 -22.83
N HIS A 695 26.18 3.96 -21.77
CA HIS A 695 27.64 3.91 -21.63
C HIS A 695 28.28 2.52 -21.87
N GLU A 696 27.53 1.42 -21.74
CA GLU A 696 28.01 0.05 -21.97
C GLU A 696 27.78 -0.49 -23.39
N LEU A 697 27.15 0.28 -24.28
CA LEU A 697 26.73 -0.15 -25.63
C LEU A 697 27.15 0.90 -26.68
N ASN A 698 27.69 0.44 -27.80
CA ASN A 698 28.09 1.31 -28.90
C ASN A 698 27.03 1.34 -30.01
N LEU A 699 26.88 2.49 -30.67
CA LEU A 699 25.96 2.66 -31.79
C LEU A 699 26.51 1.92 -33.02
N HIS A 700 25.74 0.97 -33.53
CA HIS A 700 26.08 0.18 -34.71
C HIS A 700 25.93 1.00 -36.01
N ASP A 701 26.56 0.53 -37.08
CA ASP A 701 26.68 1.19 -38.39
C ASP A 701 25.34 1.53 -39.06
N ASN A 702 24.25 0.87 -38.63
CA ASN A 702 22.89 1.20 -39.06
C ASN A 702 22.31 2.48 -38.40
N LEU A 703 23.07 3.13 -37.52
CA LEU A 703 22.76 4.34 -36.76
C LEU A 703 21.48 4.26 -35.91
N LYS A 704 21.05 3.05 -35.52
CA LYS A 704 19.78 2.78 -34.82
C LYS A 704 19.90 1.74 -33.71
N SER A 705 20.63 0.67 -33.97
CA SER A 705 20.91 -0.41 -33.02
C SER A 705 22.09 -0.03 -32.12
N CYS A 706 21.96 -0.25 -30.82
CA CYS A 706 23.09 -0.27 -29.90
C CYS A 706 23.46 -1.72 -29.67
N LEU A 707 24.75 -2.05 -29.78
CA LEU A 707 25.27 -3.38 -29.55
C LEU A 707 26.30 -3.32 -28.40
N LYS A 708 26.33 -4.37 -27.58
CA LYS A 708 27.45 -4.55 -26.65
C LYS A 708 28.65 -4.93 -27.50
N GLN A 709 29.75 -4.19 -27.34
CA GLN A 709 30.97 -4.49 -28.07
C GLN A 709 31.53 -5.82 -27.58
N GLU A 710 31.42 -6.86 -28.40
CA GLU A 710 32.25 -8.05 -28.25
C GLU A 710 33.72 -7.62 -28.27
N SER A 711 34.56 -8.33 -27.52
CA SER A 711 35.94 -7.94 -27.14
C SER A 711 36.69 -7.14 -28.21
N CYS A 712 37.38 -6.07 -27.79
CA CYS A 712 38.23 -5.24 -28.66
C CYS A 712 39.01 -6.11 -29.66
N THR A 713 39.05 -5.69 -30.93
CA THR A 713 39.83 -6.35 -31.98
C THR A 713 41.26 -6.64 -31.49
N PRO A 714 41.92 -7.75 -31.88
CA PRO A 714 43.21 -8.16 -31.32
C PRO A 714 44.29 -7.07 -31.28
N ASP A 715 44.24 -6.12 -32.23
CA ASP A 715 45.14 -4.99 -32.39
C ASP A 715 44.83 -3.79 -31.45
N LYS A 716 43.92 -3.97 -30.47
CA LYS A 716 43.46 -2.94 -29.52
C LYS A 716 43.49 -3.39 -28.06
N PHE A 717 44.12 -2.59 -27.21
CA PHE A 717 44.09 -2.72 -25.75
C PHE A 717 42.76 -2.19 -25.19
N LYS A 718 42.36 -2.69 -24.03
CA LYS A 718 41.12 -2.28 -23.35
C LYS A 718 41.43 -1.59 -22.01
N CYS A 719 41.12 -0.29 -21.94
CA CYS A 719 41.18 0.49 -20.71
C CYS A 719 40.27 -0.13 -19.62
N ALA A 720 40.65 0.01 -18.34
CA ALA A 720 39.80 -0.41 -17.21
C ALA A 720 38.48 0.40 -17.15
N SER A 721 38.49 1.64 -17.64
CA SER A 721 37.31 2.49 -17.90
C SER A 721 36.37 1.94 -18.98
N GLY A 722 36.84 1.06 -19.87
CA GLY A 722 36.03 0.32 -20.84
C GLY A 722 36.37 0.59 -22.31
N GLU A 723 37.08 1.68 -22.62
CA GLU A 723 37.45 2.10 -23.98
C GLU A 723 38.46 1.14 -24.66
N CYS A 724 38.50 1.13 -26.01
CA CYS A 724 39.42 0.32 -26.82
C CYS A 724 40.43 1.19 -27.61
N ILE A 725 41.60 1.48 -27.02
CA ILE A 725 42.73 2.16 -27.68
C ILE A 725 43.53 1.19 -28.58
N PRO A 726 44.33 1.65 -29.55
CA PRO A 726 45.31 0.80 -30.25
C PRO A 726 46.28 0.15 -29.26
N SER A 727 46.66 -1.12 -29.45
CA SER A 727 47.62 -1.81 -28.55
C SER A 727 49.03 -1.20 -28.55
N VAL A 728 49.30 -0.24 -29.44
CA VAL A 728 50.55 0.53 -29.52
C VAL A 728 50.57 1.71 -28.53
N TRP A 729 49.40 2.16 -28.05
CA TRP A 729 49.25 3.27 -27.09
C TRP A 729 49.10 2.77 -25.63
N HIS A 730 49.54 1.54 -25.36
CA HIS A 730 49.57 0.97 -24.02
C HIS A 730 51.03 0.92 -23.56
N CYS A 731 51.34 1.66 -22.48
CA CYS A 731 52.71 1.90 -22.00
C CYS A 731 53.60 2.67 -22.97
N ASP A 732 53.06 3.72 -23.62
CA ASP A 732 53.79 4.62 -24.51
C ASP A 732 54.30 5.90 -23.82
N ASN A 733 53.92 6.12 -22.55
CA ASN A 733 54.14 7.29 -21.69
C ASN A 733 53.20 8.49 -21.95
N GLN A 734 52.07 8.29 -22.65
CA GLN A 734 50.95 9.23 -22.70
C GLN A 734 49.66 8.58 -22.17
N PRO A 735 48.87 9.28 -21.32
CA PRO A 735 47.59 8.78 -20.84
C PRO A 735 46.48 9.02 -21.88
N ASP A 736 46.25 8.06 -22.77
CA ASP A 736 45.17 8.05 -23.76
C ASP A 736 43.86 7.45 -23.22
N CYS A 737 43.92 6.56 -22.23
CA CYS A 737 42.77 6.11 -21.44
C CYS A 737 42.27 7.21 -20.50
N ILE A 738 40.94 7.37 -20.40
CA ILE A 738 40.27 8.39 -19.56
C ILE A 738 40.60 8.23 -18.07
N ASP A 739 40.95 7.02 -17.63
CA ASP A 739 41.39 6.68 -16.28
C ASP A 739 42.90 6.40 -16.17
N SER A 740 43.67 6.70 -17.22
CA SER A 740 45.12 6.44 -17.35
C SER A 740 45.51 4.97 -17.11
N SER A 741 44.58 4.04 -17.37
CA SER A 741 44.76 2.61 -17.10
C SER A 741 45.67 1.87 -18.10
N ASP A 742 46.01 2.53 -19.20
CA ASP A 742 47.06 2.21 -20.18
C ASP A 742 48.48 2.43 -19.66
N GLU A 743 48.66 3.35 -18.71
CA GLU A 743 49.95 3.69 -18.10
C GLU A 743 50.11 3.12 -16.67
N THR A 744 49.12 2.35 -16.19
CA THR A 744 49.18 1.65 -14.88
C THR A 744 49.41 0.15 -15.04
N ASP A 745 50.27 -0.41 -14.19
CA ASP A 745 50.73 -1.82 -14.26
C ASP A 745 51.46 -2.18 -15.57
N CYS A 746 52.22 -1.21 -16.10
CA CYS A 746 53.11 -1.34 -17.25
C CYS A 746 54.33 -2.25 -17.01
N VAL A 747 54.08 -3.50 -16.63
CA VAL A 747 55.06 -4.59 -16.63
C VAL A 747 55.24 -5.06 -18.07
N ALA A 748 56.06 -4.33 -18.82
CA ALA A 748 56.53 -4.73 -20.14
C ALA A 748 57.24 -6.10 -20.05
N LYS A 749 56.50 -7.17 -20.39
CA LYS A 749 57.02 -8.53 -20.53
C LYS A 749 57.72 -8.63 -21.89
N CYS A 750 59.05 -8.53 -21.89
CA CYS A 750 59.84 -9.19 -22.93
C CYS A 750 59.45 -10.68 -22.97
N ASP A 751 59.52 -11.33 -24.12
CA ASP A 751 59.13 -12.75 -24.21
C ASP A 751 60.10 -13.65 -23.43
N ILE A 752 59.74 -14.91 -23.16
CA ILE A 752 60.52 -15.88 -22.38
C ILE A 752 61.91 -16.13 -23.00
N SER A 753 62.09 -15.80 -24.29
CA SER A 753 63.37 -15.84 -25.00
C SER A 753 64.20 -14.55 -24.94
N GLU A 754 63.79 -13.51 -24.23
CA GLU A 754 64.40 -12.17 -24.29
C GLU A 754 64.94 -11.63 -22.95
N PHE A 755 66.09 -10.98 -23.00
CA PHE A 755 66.74 -10.28 -21.89
C PHE A 755 66.45 -8.77 -21.95
N ARG A 756 66.25 -8.14 -20.78
CA ARG A 756 65.93 -6.70 -20.66
C ARG A 756 67.16 -5.89 -20.25
N CYS A 757 67.47 -4.84 -21.01
CA CYS A 757 68.54 -3.89 -20.67
C CYS A 757 68.21 -3.10 -19.38
N LEU A 758 69.23 -2.79 -18.57
CA LEU A 758 69.04 -2.28 -17.20
C LEU A 758 68.48 -0.85 -17.16
N SER A 759 68.81 -0.03 -18.16
CA SER A 759 68.22 1.29 -18.44
C SER A 759 66.71 1.27 -18.68
N GLY A 760 66.15 0.13 -19.08
CA GLY A 760 64.71 -0.06 -19.31
C GLY A 760 64.22 0.42 -20.68
N GLY A 761 63.28 -0.32 -21.27
CA GLY A 761 62.66 0.00 -22.56
C GLY A 761 63.22 -0.79 -23.75
N GLN A 762 64.38 -1.44 -23.62
CA GLN A 762 64.96 -2.31 -24.65
C GLN A 762 64.98 -3.79 -24.18
N CYS A 763 64.43 -4.68 -25.02
CA CYS A 763 64.58 -6.13 -24.93
C CYS A 763 65.55 -6.59 -26.04
N ILE A 764 66.34 -7.65 -25.80
CA ILE A 764 67.22 -8.31 -26.77
C ILE A 764 67.04 -9.85 -26.69
N ASP A 765 67.35 -10.61 -27.75
CA ASP A 765 67.33 -12.08 -27.68
C ASP A 765 68.32 -12.58 -26.61
N SER A 766 67.90 -13.51 -25.74
CA SER A 766 68.74 -14.03 -24.64
C SER A 766 70.02 -14.72 -25.09
N LYS A 767 70.17 -15.06 -26.38
CA LYS A 767 71.41 -15.57 -26.98
C LYS A 767 72.49 -14.49 -27.19
N LEU A 768 72.11 -13.22 -27.21
CA LEU A 768 73.01 -12.06 -27.37
C LEU A 768 73.57 -11.59 -26.02
N ARG A 769 72.96 -12.00 -24.91
CA ARG A 769 73.49 -11.73 -23.57
C ARG A 769 74.77 -12.53 -23.36
N CYS A 770 75.89 -11.86 -23.04
CA CYS A 770 77.20 -12.48 -22.84
C CYS A 770 77.79 -13.11 -24.11
N ASP A 771 77.58 -12.48 -25.27
CA ASP A 771 78.17 -12.89 -26.56
C ASP A 771 79.53 -12.21 -26.87
N GLY A 772 79.93 -11.22 -26.05
CA GLY A 772 81.19 -10.48 -26.18
C GLY A 772 81.05 -9.12 -26.88
N VAL A 773 79.84 -8.72 -27.27
CA VAL A 773 79.52 -7.45 -27.92
C VAL A 773 78.35 -6.78 -27.19
N PRO A 774 78.36 -5.47 -26.91
CA PRO A 774 77.21 -4.80 -26.28
C PRO A 774 76.14 -4.43 -27.31
N GLN A 775 74.90 -4.90 -27.13
CA GLN A 775 73.72 -4.51 -27.91
C GLN A 775 72.74 -3.61 -27.13
N CYS A 776 72.76 -3.66 -25.81
CA CYS A 776 72.11 -2.71 -24.90
C CYS A 776 72.82 -1.36 -24.94
N THR A 777 72.05 -0.26 -24.93
CA THR A 777 72.59 1.12 -24.92
C THR A 777 73.44 1.49 -23.70
N ASP A 778 73.44 0.64 -22.66
CA ASP A 778 74.21 0.77 -21.42
C ASP A 778 75.24 -0.37 -21.20
N ALA A 779 75.37 -1.29 -22.16
CA ALA A 779 76.21 -2.50 -22.09
C ALA A 779 75.92 -3.43 -20.87
N SER A 780 74.67 -3.50 -20.38
CA SER A 780 74.28 -4.36 -19.24
C SER A 780 74.14 -5.85 -19.57
N ASP A 781 74.04 -6.17 -20.85
CA ASP A 781 74.08 -7.51 -21.44
C ASP A 781 75.43 -8.20 -21.24
N GLU A 782 76.52 -7.45 -21.37
CA GLU A 782 77.90 -7.90 -21.15
C GLU A 782 78.37 -7.76 -19.68
N GLN A 783 77.48 -7.38 -18.75
CA GLN A 783 77.80 -7.23 -17.33
C GLN A 783 77.28 -8.42 -16.51
N SER A 784 78.16 -8.94 -15.63
CA SER A 784 77.90 -10.10 -14.75
C SER A 784 77.45 -11.37 -15.50
N CYS A 785 78.36 -11.90 -16.32
CA CYS A 785 78.12 -13.11 -17.10
C CYS A 785 78.34 -14.44 -16.35
N CYS A 786 78.85 -14.41 -15.11
CA CYS A 786 79.07 -15.61 -14.28
C CYS A 786 77.90 -15.96 -13.35
N SER A 787 76.65 -15.85 -13.81
CA SER A 787 75.47 -16.37 -13.09
C SER A 787 74.21 -16.44 -13.95
N GLN A 788 73.81 -17.66 -14.35
CA GLN A 788 72.41 -18.10 -14.34
C GLN A 788 72.35 -19.58 -13.95
N THR A 789 71.35 -19.95 -13.15
CA THR A 789 71.10 -21.31 -12.61
C THR A 789 72.27 -22.00 -11.92
N ALA A 790 72.45 -21.66 -10.63
CA ALA A 790 72.99 -22.55 -9.59
C ALA A 790 74.39 -23.16 -9.86
N SER A 791 75.42 -22.32 -9.76
CA SER A 791 76.83 -22.73 -9.82
C SER A 791 77.64 -22.28 -8.59
N PHE A 792 78.47 -23.18 -8.07
CA PHE A 792 79.50 -22.92 -7.06
C PHE A 792 80.84 -22.59 -7.74
N VAL A 793 81.65 -21.76 -7.08
CA VAL A 793 82.96 -21.33 -7.59
C VAL A 793 84.04 -21.99 -6.71
N CYS A 794 84.80 -22.90 -7.28
CA CYS A 794 85.98 -23.50 -6.64
C CYS A 794 86.97 -22.39 -6.23
N THR A 795 87.77 -22.61 -5.18
CA THR A 795 88.74 -21.58 -4.73
C THR A 795 89.80 -21.26 -5.79
N SER A 796 90.04 -22.20 -6.72
CA SER A 796 90.83 -22.05 -7.95
C SER A 796 90.18 -21.24 -9.09
N GLY A 797 88.94 -20.76 -8.93
CA GLY A 797 88.24 -19.89 -9.89
C GLY A 797 87.41 -20.61 -10.96
N GLN A 798 87.35 -21.94 -10.94
CA GLN A 798 86.49 -22.73 -11.83
C GLN A 798 85.04 -22.78 -11.32
N CYS A 799 84.06 -22.79 -12.21
CA CYS A 799 82.63 -22.88 -11.86
C CYS A 799 82.09 -24.31 -12.09
N ILE A 800 81.41 -24.87 -11.09
CA ILE A 800 80.71 -26.17 -11.14
C ILE A 800 79.24 -26.00 -10.75
N ARG A 801 78.36 -26.98 -11.02
CA ARG A 801 76.92 -26.90 -10.64
C ARG A 801 76.72 -27.24 -9.16
N THR A 802 75.74 -26.62 -8.49
CA THR A 802 75.46 -26.86 -7.06
C THR A 802 74.96 -28.27 -6.73
N SER A 803 74.59 -29.07 -7.75
CA SER A 803 74.27 -30.49 -7.61
C SER A 803 75.50 -31.40 -7.43
N LEU A 804 76.71 -30.83 -7.56
CA LEU A 804 78.02 -31.50 -7.43
C LEU A 804 78.77 -30.97 -6.19
N ILE A 805 78.04 -30.48 -5.19
CA ILE A 805 78.60 -30.09 -3.89
C ILE A 805 78.30 -31.24 -2.94
N CYS A 806 79.35 -31.88 -2.41
CA CYS A 806 79.25 -32.94 -1.41
C CYS A 806 78.37 -34.12 -1.88
N ASP A 807 78.66 -34.62 -3.08
CA ASP A 807 78.13 -35.88 -3.62
C ASP A 807 79.04 -37.09 -3.35
N GLY A 808 80.24 -36.84 -2.78
CA GLY A 808 81.25 -37.82 -2.43
C GLY A 808 82.42 -37.89 -3.42
N ILE A 809 82.46 -37.02 -4.43
CA ILE A 809 83.44 -37.04 -5.52
C ILE A 809 84.01 -35.62 -5.76
N PRO A 810 85.34 -35.41 -5.66
CA PRO A 810 85.92 -34.08 -5.91
C PRO A 810 85.92 -33.75 -7.41
N HIS A 811 85.10 -32.78 -7.80
CA HIS A 811 84.98 -32.20 -9.14
C HIS A 811 85.77 -30.89 -9.29
N CYS A 812 86.04 -30.15 -8.21
CA CYS A 812 87.03 -29.07 -8.21
C CYS A 812 88.45 -29.64 -8.21
N THR A 813 89.38 -29.05 -8.97
CA THR A 813 90.79 -29.50 -9.05
C THR A 813 91.58 -29.36 -7.75
N ASP A 814 91.04 -28.62 -6.78
CA ASP A 814 91.55 -28.42 -5.42
C ASP A 814 90.74 -29.17 -4.35
N GLY A 815 89.69 -29.90 -4.74
CA GLY A 815 88.76 -30.62 -3.84
C GLY A 815 87.91 -29.72 -2.94
N THR A 816 87.77 -28.42 -3.24
CA THR A 816 87.06 -27.47 -2.35
C THR A 816 85.53 -27.62 -2.35
N ASP A 817 84.99 -28.49 -3.20
CA ASP A 817 83.59 -28.91 -3.28
C ASP A 817 83.21 -30.09 -2.37
N GLU A 818 84.19 -30.88 -1.94
CA GLU A 818 84.03 -31.97 -0.95
C GLU A 818 84.65 -31.61 0.43
N ALA A 819 85.22 -30.41 0.56
CA ALA A 819 85.90 -29.96 1.77
C ALA A 819 84.97 -29.24 2.76
N GLY A 820 85.31 -29.31 4.05
CA GLY A 820 84.55 -28.65 5.11
C GLY A 820 84.36 -27.15 4.88
N THR A 821 83.18 -26.64 5.27
CA THR A 821 82.56 -25.34 4.92
C THR A 821 81.83 -25.25 3.57
N ALA A 822 82.05 -26.16 2.61
CA ALA A 822 81.14 -26.30 1.46
C ALA A 822 79.89 -27.14 1.81
N CYS A 823 80.07 -28.24 2.55
CA CYS A 823 79.03 -29.25 2.81
C CYS A 823 77.94 -28.89 3.83
N GLU A 824 77.95 -27.69 4.43
CA GLU A 824 76.95 -27.33 5.45
C GLU A 824 75.67 -26.71 4.85
N LEU A 825 75.57 -26.56 3.51
CA LEU A 825 74.49 -25.82 2.83
C LEU A 825 73.97 -26.44 1.51
N SER A 826 73.68 -27.75 1.45
CA SER A 826 72.86 -28.33 0.35
C SER A 826 72.14 -29.65 0.71
N PRO A 827 70.83 -29.82 0.41
CA PRO A 827 70.10 -31.09 0.56
C PRO A 827 69.92 -31.85 -0.77
N GLN A 828 69.86 -33.19 -0.71
CA GLN A 828 69.63 -34.06 -1.89
C GLN A 828 68.13 -34.33 -2.15
N ASN A 829 67.78 -34.62 -3.41
CA ASN A 829 66.40 -34.71 -3.94
C ASN A 829 65.86 -36.15 -4.09
N HIS A 830 64.53 -36.32 -4.12
CA HIS A 830 63.86 -37.53 -4.62
C HIS A 830 62.44 -37.30 -5.15
N HIS A 831 61.94 -38.29 -5.90
CA HIS A 831 60.72 -38.37 -6.71
C HIS A 831 60.43 -39.87 -6.95
N LEU A 832 59.24 -40.45 -7.22
CA LEU A 832 57.76 -40.17 -7.25
C LEU A 832 57.11 -41.60 -7.11
N ASP A 833 55.84 -41.93 -6.88
CA ASP A 833 54.52 -41.34 -6.56
C ASP A 833 53.56 -42.53 -6.19
N PRO A 834 52.24 -42.39 -5.91
CA PRO A 834 51.40 -41.24 -5.52
C PRO A 834 50.57 -41.53 -4.22
N TYR A 835 49.49 -40.76 -3.99
CA TYR A 835 48.40 -40.87 -2.97
C TYR A 835 48.60 -40.23 -1.57
N ASP A 836 47.52 -39.58 -1.12
CA ASP A 836 47.21 -38.97 0.19
C ASP A 836 48.19 -37.87 0.72
N GLU A 837 47.82 -36.91 1.58
CA GLU A 837 46.58 -36.67 2.36
C GLU A 837 46.24 -35.16 2.47
N MET A 838 45.22 -34.77 3.25
CA MET A 838 44.68 -33.40 3.37
C MET A 838 45.43 -32.46 4.34
N SER A 839 45.39 -31.15 4.08
CA SER A 839 46.06 -30.13 4.90
C SER A 839 45.28 -29.66 6.15
N ALA A 840 45.90 -29.79 7.34
CA ALA A 840 45.45 -29.24 8.62
C ALA A 840 46.66 -29.11 9.58
N SER A 841 46.76 -28.17 10.53
CA SER A 841 45.97 -26.95 10.80
C SER A 841 46.68 -26.04 11.83
N SER A 842 46.02 -24.95 12.23
CA SER A 842 46.09 -24.33 13.57
C SER A 842 47.44 -23.85 14.14
N LEU A 843 47.68 -22.53 14.02
CA LEU A 843 47.95 -21.62 15.15
C LEU A 843 47.98 -20.16 14.67
N ASN A 844 46.86 -19.43 14.84
CA ASN A 844 46.74 -17.95 15.02
C ASN A 844 45.33 -17.37 14.77
N LEU A 845 44.39 -18.10 14.14
CA LEU A 845 43.01 -17.59 13.96
C LEU A 845 42.14 -17.70 15.23
N ILE A 846 42.42 -18.66 16.12
CA ILE A 846 41.57 -18.97 17.28
C ILE A 846 41.67 -17.88 18.37
N THR A 847 42.85 -17.29 18.56
CA THR A 847 43.08 -16.22 19.56
C THR A 847 42.28 -14.96 19.26
N SER A 848 42.26 -14.53 17.99
CA SER A 848 41.51 -13.33 17.56
C SER A 848 39.99 -13.51 17.74
N LEU A 849 39.45 -14.68 17.36
CA LEU A 849 38.01 -14.94 17.46
C LEU A 849 37.52 -14.96 18.92
N VAL A 850 38.28 -15.56 19.83
CA VAL A 850 37.95 -15.59 21.28
C VAL A 850 37.99 -14.19 21.88
N VAL A 851 39.00 -13.37 21.55
CA VAL A 851 39.06 -11.96 21.99
C VAL A 851 37.86 -11.17 21.49
N PHE A 852 37.44 -11.36 20.24
CA PHE A 852 36.28 -10.67 19.67
C PHE A 852 34.96 -11.09 20.34
N ILE A 853 34.77 -12.39 20.61
CA ILE A 853 33.58 -12.91 21.31
C ILE A 853 33.51 -12.42 22.76
N VAL A 854 34.64 -12.38 23.47
CA VAL A 854 34.71 -11.85 24.85
C VAL A 854 34.42 -10.35 24.88
N LEU A 855 35.01 -9.55 23.97
CA LEU A 855 34.72 -8.12 23.84
C LEU A 855 33.25 -7.86 23.50
N PHE A 856 32.68 -8.58 22.53
CA PHE A 856 31.28 -8.44 22.16
C PHE A 856 30.34 -8.80 23.31
N SER A 857 30.64 -9.87 24.05
CA SER A 857 29.90 -10.28 25.25
C SER A 857 29.98 -9.23 26.36
N PHE A 858 31.16 -8.62 26.57
CA PHE A 858 31.35 -7.57 27.57
C PHE A 858 30.63 -6.26 27.19
N VAL A 859 30.66 -5.87 25.91
CA VAL A 859 29.89 -4.72 25.39
C VAL A 859 28.38 -4.95 25.53
N MET A 860 27.89 -6.16 25.21
CA MET A 860 26.48 -6.51 25.40
C MET A 860 26.09 -6.54 26.89
N PHE A 861 26.95 -7.03 27.78
CA PHE A 861 26.75 -6.98 29.22
C PHE A 861 26.69 -5.54 29.77
N LEU A 862 27.58 -4.65 29.31
CA LEU A 862 27.54 -3.23 29.65
C LEU A 862 26.28 -2.55 29.10
N TYR A 863 25.88 -2.83 27.86
CA TYR A 863 24.64 -2.32 27.25
C TYR A 863 23.40 -2.75 28.04
N TYR A 864 23.34 -4.02 28.46
CA TYR A 864 22.24 -4.56 29.26
C TYR A 864 22.16 -3.90 30.64
N ASN A 865 23.31 -3.70 31.31
CA ASN A 865 23.37 -2.99 32.60
C ASN A 865 23.00 -1.50 32.47
N PHE A 866 23.40 -0.83 31.39
CA PHE A 866 22.99 0.56 31.11
C PHE A 866 21.49 0.67 30.81
N ARG A 867 20.90 -0.30 30.12
CA ARG A 867 19.44 -0.41 29.96
C ARG A 867 18.74 -0.57 31.32
N TYR A 868 19.21 -1.49 32.16
CA TYR A 868 18.57 -1.77 33.45
C TYR A 868 18.64 -0.58 34.43
N LYS A 869 19.77 0.13 34.48
CA LYS A 869 19.90 1.36 35.30
C LYS A 869 19.08 2.55 34.79
N LYS A 870 18.51 2.49 33.58
CA LYS A 870 17.66 3.57 33.02
C LYS A 870 16.16 3.39 33.32
N SER A 871 15.79 2.45 34.19
CA SER A 871 14.39 2.11 34.53
C SER A 871 13.93 2.58 35.92
N LEU A 872 14.73 3.35 36.67
CA LEU A 872 14.29 4.04 37.89
C LEU A 872 14.57 5.55 37.79
N SER A 873 13.56 6.30 37.34
CA SER A 873 13.41 7.73 37.60
C SER A 873 12.44 7.94 38.78
N PRO A 874 12.77 8.73 39.81
CA PRO A 874 11.84 9.01 40.90
C PRO A 874 10.66 9.89 40.43
N PRO A 875 9.50 9.84 41.12
CA PRO A 875 8.39 10.76 40.87
C PRO A 875 8.76 12.20 41.29
N PRO A 876 8.14 13.23 40.68
CA PRO A 876 8.45 14.63 40.94
C PRO A 876 7.94 15.10 42.32
N THR A 877 8.70 15.99 42.95
CA THR A 877 8.32 16.65 44.22
C THR A 877 7.51 17.92 43.97
N THR A 878 6.27 17.95 44.45
CA THR A 878 5.46 19.17 44.57
C THR A 878 5.33 19.59 46.03
N ASN A 879 5.88 20.75 46.40
CA ASN A 879 5.74 21.29 47.75
C ASN A 879 4.33 21.85 47.98
N ILE A 880 3.58 21.27 48.92
CA ILE A 880 2.40 21.87 49.55
C ILE A 880 2.54 21.70 51.08
N ALA A 881 2.00 22.64 51.85
CA ALA A 881 2.35 22.89 53.25
C ALA A 881 1.76 21.89 54.29
N LEU A 882 2.23 22.03 55.54
CA LEU A 882 1.88 21.19 56.70
C LEU A 882 0.39 21.25 57.08
N SER A 883 -0.18 20.10 57.48
CA SER A 883 -1.11 20.04 58.64
C SER A 883 -1.30 18.61 59.19
N ASN A 884 -1.04 18.45 60.50
CA ASN A 884 -1.64 17.56 61.51
C ASN A 884 -2.31 16.19 61.15
N GLN A 885 -1.73 15.09 61.68
CA GLN A 885 -2.29 14.15 62.71
C GLN A 885 -3.79 13.70 62.73
N PRO A 886 -4.16 12.54 63.36
CA PRO A 886 -3.40 11.31 63.71
C PRO A 886 -4.21 9.94 63.66
N LEU A 887 -3.61 8.84 64.20
CA LEU A 887 -4.20 7.62 64.84
C LEU A 887 -4.66 6.33 64.06
N ARG A 888 -3.85 5.26 64.23
CA ARG A 888 -4.13 3.84 64.67
C ARG A 888 -4.88 2.76 63.84
N HIS A 889 -4.18 1.60 63.69
CA HIS A 889 -4.57 0.16 63.77
C HIS A 889 -5.74 -0.39 62.89
N VAL A 890 -5.80 -1.66 62.40
CA VAL A 890 -5.34 -3.01 62.85
C VAL A 890 -4.89 -3.89 61.63
N LEU A 891 -4.34 -5.11 61.86
CA LEU A 891 -3.80 -6.11 60.88
C LEU A 891 -4.60 -7.45 60.88
N PRO A 892 -4.34 -8.45 59.98
CA PRO A 892 -3.59 -8.47 58.71
C PRO A 892 -4.55 -8.74 57.49
N PRO A 893 -4.71 -9.89 56.76
CA PRO A 893 -4.02 -11.20 56.65
C PRO A 893 -3.35 -11.41 55.23
N PRO A 894 -3.47 -12.49 54.38
CA PRO A 894 -2.38 -12.85 53.43
C PRO A 894 -2.72 -12.85 51.90
N PRO A 895 -1.70 -12.96 51.00
CA PRO A 895 -1.83 -12.69 49.55
C PRO A 895 -1.93 -13.92 48.60
N ARG A 896 -2.12 -13.65 47.30
CA ARG A 896 -1.88 -14.58 46.17
C ARG A 896 -0.82 -14.04 45.18
N LEU A 897 -0.21 -14.93 44.41
CA LEU A 897 0.96 -14.66 43.55
C LEU A 897 0.64 -14.19 42.11
N SER A 898 1.71 -13.86 41.39
CA SER A 898 1.78 -13.11 40.13
C SER A 898 1.71 -13.91 38.82
N SER A 899 1.60 -13.17 37.71
CA SER A 899 1.48 -13.63 36.31
C SER A 899 2.81 -13.74 35.54
N LEU A 900 2.81 -14.49 34.44
CA LEU A 900 3.91 -14.59 33.45
C LEU A 900 3.65 -13.76 32.17
N PRO A 901 4.70 -13.28 31.47
CA PRO A 901 4.60 -12.56 30.18
C PRO A 901 4.86 -13.47 28.93
N PRO A 902 4.66 -12.97 27.69
CA PRO A 902 4.56 -13.82 26.47
C PRO A 902 5.66 -13.61 25.39
N SER A 903 5.71 -14.54 24.42
CA SER A 903 6.41 -14.47 23.12
C SER A 903 5.90 -15.62 22.20
N SER A 904 6.29 -15.78 20.93
CA SER A 904 6.27 -14.86 19.76
C SER A 904 6.37 -15.71 18.46
N SER A 905 6.16 -15.13 17.27
CA SER A 905 5.95 -15.86 15.99
C SER A 905 7.13 -15.88 15.01
N SER A 906 7.35 -17.01 14.31
CA SER A 906 8.05 -17.10 12.99
C SER A 906 7.77 -18.49 12.35
N SER A 907 7.10 -18.60 11.19
CA SER A 907 7.65 -18.61 9.80
C SER A 907 8.09 -20.00 9.28
N TYR A 908 7.68 -20.35 8.06
CA TYR A 908 8.08 -21.57 7.32
C TYR A 908 8.74 -21.22 5.98
N HIS A 909 9.58 -22.11 5.46
CA HIS A 909 10.03 -22.13 4.05
C HIS A 909 10.13 -23.58 3.53
N HIS A 910 10.23 -23.76 2.21
CA HIS A 910 10.07 -25.05 1.52
C HIS A 910 11.26 -26.03 1.62
N ALA A 911 10.93 -27.32 1.53
CA ALA A 911 11.75 -28.40 0.96
C ALA A 911 10.82 -29.33 0.11
N GLN A 912 11.38 -30.24 -0.70
CA GLN A 912 10.66 -30.91 -1.80
C GLN A 912 10.52 -32.44 -1.68
N SER A 913 9.53 -32.96 -2.43
CA SER A 913 9.51 -34.24 -3.19
C SER A 913 9.02 -35.55 -2.54
N SER A 914 8.02 -36.14 -3.22
CA SER A 914 7.74 -37.60 -3.34
C SER A 914 7.25 -38.36 -2.09
N THR A 915 6.43 -39.43 -2.15
CA THR A 915 5.80 -40.18 -3.27
C THR A 915 4.30 -40.44 -3.00
N SER A 916 3.62 -41.03 -4.00
CA SER A 916 2.20 -41.41 -4.07
C SER A 916 1.64 -42.30 -2.94
N LEU A 917 0.33 -42.20 -2.66
CA LEU A 917 -0.53 -43.38 -2.42
C LEU A 917 -2.03 -43.13 -2.75
N LEU A 918 -2.59 -44.10 -3.46
CA LEU A 918 -3.93 -44.27 -4.07
C LEU A 918 -5.18 -43.64 -3.43
N CYS A 919 -6.13 -43.23 -4.29
CA CYS A 919 -7.52 -42.95 -3.94
C CYS A 919 -8.44 -44.15 -4.21
N TYR A 920 -9.46 -44.35 -3.37
CA TYR A 920 -10.77 -44.94 -3.74
C TYR A 920 -11.87 -44.30 -2.86
N PRO A 921 -13.12 -44.11 -3.36
CA PRO A 921 -14.18 -43.44 -2.62
C PRO A 921 -15.05 -44.40 -1.81
N LEU A 922 -15.72 -43.89 -0.78
CA LEU A 922 -16.80 -44.58 -0.07
C LEU A 922 -18.06 -43.71 -0.04
N ASN A 923 -19.17 -44.28 -0.52
CA ASN A 923 -20.50 -43.66 -0.47
C ASN A 923 -21.06 -43.67 0.96
N PRO A 924 -21.88 -42.67 1.36
CA PRO A 924 -22.64 -42.74 2.60
C PRO A 924 -23.80 -43.76 2.50
N PRO A 925 -24.12 -44.50 3.58
CA PRO A 925 -25.26 -45.40 3.62
C PRO A 925 -26.61 -44.66 3.76
N PRO A 926 -27.75 -45.31 3.42
CA PRO A 926 -29.05 -44.64 3.27
C PRO A 926 -29.77 -44.37 4.60
N SER A 927 -30.60 -43.32 4.62
CA SER A 927 -31.60 -43.08 5.66
C SER A 927 -32.90 -43.87 5.40
N PRO A 928 -33.58 -44.37 6.45
CA PRO A 928 -34.86 -45.05 6.29
C PRO A 928 -35.98 -44.03 6.05
N ALA A 929 -36.91 -44.35 5.14
CA ALA A 929 -38.08 -43.53 4.88
C ALA A 929 -39.18 -43.78 5.93
N THR A 930 -39.73 -42.71 6.49
CA THR A 930 -41.04 -42.71 7.16
C THR A 930 -41.92 -41.61 6.57
N THR A 931 -43.11 -42.00 6.12
CA THR A 931 -44.00 -41.15 5.33
C THR A 931 -44.90 -40.31 6.24
N ILE A 932 -44.70 -38.99 6.25
CA ILE A 932 -45.66 -38.00 6.77
C ILE A 932 -45.88 -36.94 5.67
N GLN A 933 -47.10 -36.44 5.56
CA GLN A 933 -47.57 -35.66 4.41
C GLN A 933 -46.89 -34.28 4.30
N ARG A 934 -46.66 -33.82 3.06
CA ARG A 934 -46.50 -32.39 2.79
C ARG A 934 -47.86 -31.72 2.85
N GLU A 935 -48.00 -30.70 3.69
CA GLU A 935 -48.87 -29.56 3.38
C GLU A 935 -48.00 -28.46 2.78
N GLU A 936 -48.32 -28.02 1.57
CA GLU A 936 -47.59 -26.94 0.88
C GLU A 936 -48.27 -25.60 1.15
N TYR A 937 -47.79 -24.88 2.17
CA TYR A 937 -48.21 -23.48 2.39
C TYR A 937 -47.56 -22.55 1.37
N CYS A 938 -48.29 -22.24 0.30
CA CYS A 938 -47.87 -21.26 -0.68
C CYS A 938 -47.85 -19.84 -0.10
N CYS A 939 -46.73 -19.12 -0.27
CA CYS A 939 -46.73 -17.67 -0.11
C CYS A 939 -47.62 -17.03 -1.19
N PRO A 940 -48.55 -16.12 -0.87
CA PRO A 940 -49.38 -15.45 -1.87
C PRO A 940 -48.53 -14.52 -2.73
N ARG A 941 -48.48 -14.75 -4.04
CA ARG A 941 -47.94 -13.78 -5.01
C ARG A 941 -48.87 -12.57 -5.08
N TYR A 942 -48.33 -11.38 -4.86
CA TYR A 942 -49.05 -10.13 -5.09
C TYR A 942 -49.28 -9.94 -6.60
N GLN A 943 -50.53 -9.73 -7.02
CA GLN A 943 -50.87 -9.42 -8.41
C GLN A 943 -50.95 -7.89 -8.63
N PRO A 944 -50.53 -7.37 -9.79
CA PRO A 944 -50.79 -5.98 -10.17
C PRO A 944 -52.28 -5.75 -10.51
N PRO A 945 -52.79 -4.51 -10.42
CA PRO A 945 -54.18 -4.20 -10.78
C PRO A 945 -54.44 -4.34 -12.29
N PRO A 946 -55.68 -4.64 -12.71
CA PRO A 946 -56.02 -4.88 -14.11
C PRO A 946 -56.12 -3.59 -14.95
N PRO A 947 -55.76 -3.63 -16.25
CA PRO A 947 -56.06 -2.56 -17.19
C PRO A 947 -57.55 -2.56 -17.56
N THR A 948 -58.10 -1.39 -17.93
CA THR A 948 -59.46 -1.27 -18.47
C THR A 948 -59.54 -1.80 -19.90
N PRO A 949 -60.63 -2.49 -20.29
CA PRO A 949 -60.72 -3.14 -21.59
C PRO A 949 -60.93 -2.14 -22.74
N CYS A 950 -60.26 -2.39 -23.87
CA CYS A 950 -60.61 -1.86 -25.17
C CYS A 950 -60.96 -3.01 -26.12
N SER A 951 -61.75 -2.69 -27.15
CA SER A 951 -62.41 -3.63 -28.07
C SER A 951 -61.48 -4.65 -28.72
N THR A 952 -61.95 -5.89 -28.84
CA THR A 952 -61.36 -6.97 -29.64
C THR A 952 -61.86 -6.95 -31.07
N ASP A 953 -60.94 -7.06 -32.04
CA ASP A 953 -61.11 -7.55 -33.41
C ASP A 953 -59.68 -7.82 -33.96
N VAL A 954 -59.36 -8.77 -34.84
CA VAL A 954 -59.92 -10.10 -35.19
C VAL A 954 -58.84 -10.80 -36.07
N CYS A 955 -58.64 -12.12 -35.92
CA CYS A 955 -57.68 -12.98 -36.68
C CYS A 955 -56.16 -12.65 -36.58
N ASP A 956 -55.18 -13.49 -36.93
CA ASP A 956 -54.87 -14.96 -36.89
C ASP A 956 -53.84 -15.32 -38.02
N GLU A 957 -53.23 -16.51 -37.97
CA GLU A 957 -52.31 -17.17 -38.95
C GLU A 957 -50.81 -16.77 -39.07
N SER A 958 -49.97 -17.70 -38.54
CA SER A 958 -48.79 -18.38 -39.15
C SER A 958 -47.48 -17.68 -39.62
N ASP A 959 -46.36 -18.23 -39.09
CA ASP A 959 -45.07 -18.61 -39.72
C ASP A 959 -44.45 -17.85 -40.92
N CYS A 960 -43.17 -17.44 -40.78
CA CYS A 960 -42.06 -17.95 -41.61
C CYS A 960 -40.65 -17.51 -41.13
N ASN A 961 -39.62 -18.35 -41.38
CA ASN A 961 -38.19 -17.98 -41.31
C ASN A 961 -37.69 -17.40 -42.66
N TYR A 962 -36.64 -16.55 -42.66
CA TYR A 962 -35.34 -16.75 -43.37
C TYR A 962 -34.34 -15.57 -43.16
N ASN A 963 -33.14 -15.65 -43.77
CA ASN A 963 -31.94 -14.84 -43.48
C ASN A 963 -31.69 -13.59 -44.37
N ASP A 964 -30.71 -12.77 -43.96
CA ASP A 964 -29.94 -11.71 -44.69
C ASP A 964 -29.47 -12.06 -46.14
N PRO A 965 -29.01 -11.10 -47.02
CA PRO A 965 -28.35 -9.78 -46.74
C PRO A 965 -28.65 -8.55 -47.68
N TYR A 966 -27.93 -7.43 -47.43
CA TYR A 966 -27.67 -6.16 -48.21
C TYR A 966 -27.65 -6.20 -49.77
N PRO A 967 -27.73 -5.05 -50.55
CA PRO A 967 -27.69 -3.57 -50.27
C PRO A 967 -28.93 -2.83 -50.93
N PRO A 968 -28.95 -1.63 -51.62
CA PRO A 968 -28.07 -0.43 -51.80
C PRO A 968 -28.79 1.00 -51.70
N PRO A 969 -28.11 2.16 -51.97
CA PRO A 969 -28.65 3.55 -51.91
C PRO A 969 -28.70 4.27 -53.30
N PRO A 970 -28.97 5.62 -53.47
CA PRO A 970 -29.33 6.71 -52.53
C PRO A 970 -30.77 7.28 -52.83
N PRO A 971 -31.13 8.54 -53.23
CA PRO A 971 -30.44 9.80 -53.63
C PRO A 971 -30.87 11.10 -52.85
N SER A 972 -30.62 12.30 -53.41
CA SER A 972 -31.15 13.64 -53.01
C SER A 972 -31.48 14.48 -54.28
N PRO A 973 -32.16 15.67 -54.25
CA PRO A 973 -31.41 16.96 -54.32
C PRO A 973 -32.13 18.31 -53.91
N THR A 974 -31.34 19.40 -53.71
CA THR A 974 -31.56 20.86 -54.10
C THR A 974 -32.82 21.69 -53.70
N SER A 975 -32.84 23.05 -53.62
CA SER A 975 -31.85 24.17 -53.48
C SER A 975 -32.55 25.57 -53.36
N HIS A 976 -31.79 26.68 -53.17
CA HIS A 976 -32.19 28.13 -53.22
C HIS A 976 -33.08 28.67 -52.06
N SER A 977 -33.16 29.98 -51.66
CA SER A 977 -32.46 31.28 -51.93
C SER A 977 -33.12 32.40 -51.06
N GLU A 978 -32.63 33.61 -50.71
CA GLU A 978 -31.33 34.34 -50.75
C GLU A 978 -31.42 35.73 -50.02
N LEU A 979 -30.28 36.46 -49.93
CA LEU A 979 -30.10 37.93 -49.79
C LEU A 979 -30.44 38.73 -48.48
N ASN A 980 -29.39 39.38 -47.96
CA ASN A 980 -29.25 40.77 -47.43
C ASN A 980 -30.22 41.39 -46.39
N SER A 981 -29.64 41.89 -45.29
CA SER A 981 -29.45 43.35 -45.06
C SER A 981 -28.51 43.65 -43.87
N SER A 982 -28.11 44.93 -43.71
CA SER A 982 -27.01 45.40 -42.85
C SER A 982 -27.44 46.50 -41.86
N SER A 983 -26.80 46.58 -40.68
CA SER A 983 -26.49 47.87 -40.02
C SER A 983 -25.46 47.74 -38.88
N GLU A 984 -24.80 48.84 -38.56
CA GLU A 984 -23.63 48.98 -37.68
C GLU A 984 -23.97 49.19 -36.19
N GLY A 985 -22.94 49.22 -35.32
CA GLY A 985 -22.73 50.44 -34.50
C GLY A 985 -22.76 50.37 -32.96
N GLY A 986 -21.63 50.00 -32.34
CA GLY A 986 -21.20 50.43 -30.98
C GLY A 986 -22.08 50.05 -29.77
N SER A 987 -21.75 50.45 -28.52
CA SER A 987 -20.45 50.69 -27.88
C SER A 987 -20.66 51.11 -26.40
N LEU A 988 -19.89 50.53 -25.46
CA LEU A 988 -19.46 51.08 -24.16
C LEU A 988 -20.48 51.87 -23.27
N GLY A 989 -20.68 51.41 -22.02
CA GLY A 989 -21.43 52.17 -21.01
C GLY A 989 -21.38 51.59 -19.60
N SER A 990 -20.37 51.99 -18.81
CA SER A 990 -20.21 51.63 -17.39
C SER A 990 -21.16 52.39 -16.46
N HIS A 991 -21.54 51.80 -15.32
CA HIS A 991 -21.13 52.34 -14.01
C HIS A 991 -21.37 51.41 -12.80
N SER A 992 -20.68 51.76 -11.72
CA SER A 992 -20.59 51.13 -10.39
C SER A 992 -21.25 51.98 -9.31
N SER A 993 -21.73 51.37 -8.22
CA SER A 993 -21.62 51.91 -6.84
C SER A 993 -22.12 50.94 -5.75
N ASP A 994 -21.16 50.36 -5.03
CA ASP A 994 -21.00 50.11 -3.58
C ASP A 994 -22.14 50.24 -2.53
N ASP A 995 -21.80 49.65 -1.37
CA ASP A 995 -22.25 49.88 0.02
C ASP A 995 -23.62 49.40 0.55
N GLY A 996 -23.61 48.90 1.80
CA GLY A 996 -24.83 48.61 2.59
C GLY A 996 -24.70 47.52 3.67
N TYR A 997 -24.01 47.79 4.78
CA TYR A 997 -23.96 46.90 5.97
C TYR A 997 -25.33 46.59 6.58
N SER A 998 -25.57 45.33 6.97
CA SER A 998 -26.41 44.88 8.11
C SER A 998 -26.07 43.45 8.52
#